data_AF-A0A6I4YV90-F1
#
_entry.id   AF-A0A6I4YV90-F1
#
_cell.length_a   1.000
_cell.length_b   1.000
_cell.length_c   1.000
_cell.angle_alpha   90.00
_cell.angle_beta   90.00
_cell.angle_gamma   90.00
#
_symmetry.space_group_name_H-M   'P 1'
#
loop_
_entity.id
_entity.type
_entity.pdbx_description
1 polymer ?
#
loop_
_entity_poly.entity_id
_entity_poly.type
_entity_poly.pdbx_seq_one_letter_code
_entity_poly.pdbx_strand_id
1 'polypeptide(L)'
;MSHVRSPLPALLCLTALLSACGRAPDSTPAAAPPTLGALDYGTSAPPGSKGGPTNTSGALLSPAWTANAAAKGKPPTNEFWSSIIFKRNAGNAYSENMFAHPLALHATAGGLEVGYPTAMQIVGAPGLEKYQYPFAPDFTLGVSGLNSPDTKTDDWGDWTTTAAWSDGTRSLKATFGHGLPFVYATKTGGNAQVTFIAAPTVWSNQGNVLGVTVNGHHYGVFAPTGATWTVSGTTATSTLAGKDYYSVAALPDNSVATLNDFRTYAYTFVTGSQVSWAYNAATATLTSTYALTTAAKEGAASGSVMALYPHQWMNSGSVNTAYTYVSPRGQMKVARGVSSFTTTQKFQGVLPYFPDNGAANTLNKTQLAAYVNEANTSATLNPTGDSYWVGKGLGKLAELVPLAGQVGNSAAQTAFLDAIQRTLQDWLDGQGSNYFAYNSAWGTLIGYPQGYGSEEELNDHHFHWGYFIKAAATLAQYRPTWVNGATPQGRTWGASINDLIMDAANPTTNTSQFPRIRNFDPYAGHSWAAGHAGFAAGNNQESSSEDMNFAAALVNWGALTGNSAVRDLGIYLYTTETAAIEQYWFNQSGQVLPAGFGKPAVGMVWGDGGAYSTWFSGEKEAIQGINLLPITAASTYLGRNPAYLKTNYDFLGREPNSWKDIFWSAYAFHDAAGALAKFGSGAYTPEDGETKAHTYQYLHSLNAMGQVDTGVTANVPNYAVFRKGAVRTYVAFNPTAGAITVTFSDGKTLSVPARQVVSSQGGGTPPPTCSADTTAPGVPGALSGSGVTSSSVTLSWGAASDNCAVSSYEVFQNGALKATVTGTSAAVSGLSASTAYTFRVRARDAAGNVGAFTGDLSVTTQAASTAATLPGPVTSSGGAIANGTSRTFPVNVTSAGTYRLSVTSTSNLNSRLINVAFNGTNYDLAVDAGKTVIADFPNVTTGAKTITVTAKSDGVTLGAISGANLSAPTDPCAADTTAPGTPGTLTSPSKTSSSVTLAWGAASDNCGVSSYEVYQNGTLKSTVTGTSAAVSGLSASTAYTFKVRAKDSAGNVGAFTGDLSVTTASGATAVPGVVTTGVGVIASGASRSYDLSLSATRNVRLLITNASSASSSAFTVTFNGTSVPLSIGAGQTIPVDFAGVGAGTKTVTLTANSAGVNLGKLEATTY
;
A
#
# COMPACT_ATOMS: atom_id res chain seq x y z
N MET A 1 -41.89 -4.04 84.14
CA MET A 1 -42.07 -2.65 84.60
C MET A 1 -41.43 -1.70 83.58
N SER A 2 -42.24 -0.83 82.97
CA SER A 2 -41.98 0.56 82.55
C SER A 2 -40.65 0.91 81.82
N HIS A 3 -40.68 1.14 80.50
CA HIS A 3 -40.63 2.46 79.79
C HIS A 3 -39.23 3.10 79.70
N VAL A 4 -38.74 3.61 78.57
CA VAL A 4 -39.25 4.79 77.83
C VAL A 4 -38.62 4.87 76.41
N ARG A 5 -39.50 5.07 75.40
CA ARG A 5 -39.37 5.74 74.05
C ARG A 5 -38.33 5.19 73.05
N SER A 6 -38.60 4.96 71.76
CA SER A 6 -39.73 5.16 70.82
C SER A 6 -39.37 4.42 69.49
N PRO A 7 -40.31 4.16 68.55
CA PRO A 7 -40.42 2.82 67.95
C PRO A 7 -40.16 2.67 66.42
N LEU A 8 -39.66 1.46 66.07
CA LEU A 8 -39.97 0.59 64.89
C LEU A 8 -39.66 1.09 63.44
N PRO A 9 -39.58 0.20 62.41
CA PRO A 9 -38.95 -1.14 62.31
C PRO A 9 -38.32 -1.42 60.91
N ALA A 10 -37.87 -2.67 60.71
CA ALA A 10 -37.74 -3.39 59.43
C ALA A 10 -36.48 -3.15 58.55
N LEU A 11 -35.52 -4.06 58.70
CA LEU A 11 -34.41 -4.29 57.79
C LEU A 11 -34.87 -5.23 56.67
N LEU A 12 -35.44 -4.66 55.61
CA LEU A 12 -35.70 -5.29 54.31
C LEU A 12 -35.33 -4.27 53.21
N CYS A 13 -34.74 -4.76 52.12
CA CYS A 13 -34.26 -4.01 50.93
C CYS A 13 -32.97 -3.19 51.11
N LEU A 14 -31.82 -3.83 50.81
CA LEU A 14 -30.68 -3.13 50.23
C LEU A 14 -30.22 -3.83 48.94
N THR A 15 -31.13 -3.90 47.98
CA THR A 15 -30.86 -4.24 46.57
C THR A 15 -31.47 -3.15 45.70
N ALA A 16 -30.71 -2.08 45.45
CA ALA A 16 -30.79 -1.16 44.30
C ALA A 16 -30.15 0.18 44.68
N LEU A 17 -28.83 0.34 44.49
CA LEU A 17 -28.17 1.64 44.22
C LEU A 17 -26.63 1.56 43.96
N LEU A 18 -26.13 0.40 43.51
CA LEU A 18 -24.72 0.25 43.05
C LEU A 18 -24.59 -0.09 41.55
N SER A 19 -25.65 0.10 40.77
CA SER A 19 -25.69 -0.24 39.33
C SER A 19 -25.64 0.97 38.39
N ALA A 20 -25.16 2.14 38.84
CA ALA A 20 -25.20 3.39 38.06
C ALA A 20 -23.84 4.01 37.71
N CYS A 21 -22.73 3.29 37.86
CA CYS A 21 -21.39 3.70 37.37
C CYS A 21 -20.72 2.53 36.67
N GLY A 22 -21.20 2.22 35.47
CA GLY A 22 -20.69 1.12 34.63
C GLY A 22 -21.43 1.01 33.30
N ARG A 23 -22.06 2.08 32.81
CA ARG A 23 -22.55 2.13 31.44
C ARG A 23 -21.33 2.30 30.53
N ALA A 24 -20.95 1.21 29.88
CA ALA A 24 -20.24 1.30 28.60
C ALA A 24 -20.96 2.35 27.74
N PRO A 25 -20.25 3.22 27.01
CA PRO A 25 -20.92 4.07 26.04
C PRO A 25 -21.74 3.15 25.13
N ASP A 26 -23.04 3.42 25.02
CA ASP A 26 -23.93 2.73 24.09
C ASP A 26 -23.30 2.86 22.70
N SER A 27 -22.61 1.80 22.26
CA SER A 27 -22.27 1.61 20.86
C SER A 27 -23.60 1.37 20.18
N THR A 28 -24.16 2.40 19.57
CA THR A 28 -25.19 2.20 18.55
C THR A 28 -24.63 1.16 17.57
N PRO A 29 -25.30 0.01 17.36
CA PRO A 29 -24.91 -0.89 16.29
C PRO A 29 -24.84 -0.05 15.02
N ALA A 30 -23.72 -0.06 14.32
CA ALA A 30 -23.66 0.49 12.98
C ALA A 30 -24.84 -0.13 12.21
N ALA A 31 -25.70 0.72 11.63
CA ALA A 31 -26.78 0.23 10.78
C ALA A 31 -26.18 -0.76 9.78
N ALA A 32 -26.74 -1.97 9.69
CA ALA A 32 -26.27 -2.94 8.71
C ALA A 32 -26.22 -2.26 7.33
N PRO A 33 -25.10 -2.37 6.58
CA PRO A 33 -25.04 -1.79 5.26
C PRO A 33 -26.23 -2.32 4.43
N PRO A 34 -26.86 -1.48 3.61
CA PRO A 34 -27.95 -1.92 2.75
C PRO A 34 -27.48 -3.10 1.92
N THR A 35 -28.35 -4.11 1.81
CA THR A 35 -28.09 -5.33 1.03
C THR A 35 -27.61 -4.96 -0.36
N LEU A 36 -26.51 -5.57 -0.84
CA LEU A 36 -26.09 -5.43 -2.23
C LEU A 36 -27.27 -5.74 -3.15
N GLY A 37 -27.78 -4.71 -3.82
CA GLY A 37 -28.83 -4.84 -4.81
C GLY A 37 -28.24 -5.41 -6.11
N ALA A 38 -29.09 -6.04 -6.93
CA ALA A 38 -28.69 -6.55 -8.25
C ALA A 38 -28.17 -5.47 -9.21
N LEU A 39 -28.34 -4.18 -8.86
CA LEU A 39 -27.91 -3.02 -9.63
C LEU A 39 -26.61 -2.39 -9.11
N ASP A 40 -26.13 -2.75 -7.92
CA ASP A 40 -25.00 -2.06 -7.27
C ASP A 40 -23.64 -2.43 -7.88
N TYR A 41 -23.51 -3.66 -8.35
CA TYR A 41 -22.34 -4.20 -9.04
C TYR A 41 -22.79 -5.07 -10.21
N GLY A 42 -21.89 -5.31 -11.17
CA GLY A 42 -22.11 -6.36 -12.16
C GLY A 42 -22.37 -7.70 -11.46
N THR A 43 -23.49 -8.35 -11.74
CA THR A 43 -23.83 -9.68 -11.19
C THR A 43 -23.34 -10.82 -12.10
N SER A 44 -22.82 -10.47 -13.28
CA SER A 44 -22.18 -11.39 -14.22
C SER A 44 -20.75 -10.95 -14.49
N ALA A 45 -19.84 -11.92 -14.51
CA ALA A 45 -18.45 -11.68 -14.87
C ALA A 45 -18.35 -11.20 -16.34
N PRO A 46 -17.33 -10.38 -16.69
CA PRO A 46 -17.19 -9.86 -18.04
C PRO A 46 -17.02 -10.98 -19.07
N PRO A 47 -17.49 -10.82 -20.33
CA PRO A 47 -17.22 -11.77 -21.40
C PRO A 47 -15.72 -12.06 -21.53
N GLY A 48 -15.33 -13.34 -21.50
CA GLY A 48 -13.93 -13.77 -21.58
C GLY A 48 -13.22 -13.97 -20.24
N SER A 49 -13.83 -13.57 -19.12
CA SER A 49 -13.40 -13.97 -17.77
C SER A 49 -13.71 -15.45 -17.48
N LYS A 50 -13.20 -15.98 -16.35
CA LYS A 50 -13.50 -17.36 -15.94
C LYS A 50 -14.89 -17.50 -15.33
N GLY A 51 -15.47 -16.42 -14.82
CA GLY A 51 -16.77 -16.42 -14.16
C GLY A 51 -16.70 -16.58 -12.65
N GLY A 52 -15.52 -16.45 -12.04
CA GLY A 52 -15.26 -16.67 -10.62
C GLY A 52 -14.28 -17.82 -10.33
N PRO A 53 -14.32 -18.39 -9.11
CA PRO A 53 -13.34 -19.37 -8.66
C PRO A 53 -13.28 -20.63 -9.53
N THR A 54 -12.08 -21.09 -9.86
CA THR A 54 -11.86 -22.31 -10.66
C THR A 54 -10.85 -23.26 -10.03
N ASN A 55 -10.90 -24.53 -10.44
CA ASN A 55 -9.88 -25.51 -10.10
C ASN A 55 -8.70 -25.47 -11.09
N THR A 56 -7.66 -26.26 -10.85
CA THR A 56 -6.46 -26.35 -11.71
C THR A 56 -6.72 -26.84 -13.13
N SER A 57 -7.91 -27.37 -13.43
CA SER A 57 -8.36 -27.71 -14.79
C SER A 57 -9.13 -26.56 -15.49
N GLY A 58 -9.34 -25.44 -14.79
CA GLY A 58 -10.11 -24.29 -15.26
C GLY A 58 -11.62 -24.45 -15.10
N ALA A 59 -12.10 -25.48 -14.41
CA ALA A 59 -13.53 -25.69 -14.17
C ALA A 59 -14.02 -24.82 -12.99
N LEU A 60 -15.16 -24.15 -13.18
CA LEU A 60 -15.82 -23.35 -12.14
C LEU A 60 -16.15 -24.18 -10.90
N LEU A 61 -15.91 -23.59 -9.73
CA LEU A 61 -16.12 -24.21 -8.44
C LEU A 61 -17.34 -23.66 -7.72
N SER A 62 -18.03 -24.56 -7.04
CA SER A 62 -18.99 -24.25 -5.98
C SER A 62 -18.39 -24.64 -4.63
N PRO A 63 -18.76 -23.96 -3.52
CA PRO A 63 -18.30 -24.31 -2.19
C PRO A 63 -18.63 -25.76 -1.82
N ALA A 64 -17.63 -26.52 -1.38
CA ALA A 64 -17.77 -27.90 -0.93
C ALA A 64 -18.22 -27.94 0.54
N TRP A 65 -19.53 -27.82 0.75
CA TRP A 65 -20.16 -27.75 2.07
C TRP A 65 -21.42 -28.61 2.21
N THR A 66 -21.83 -28.88 3.44
CA THR A 66 -23.11 -29.54 3.76
C THR A 66 -24.25 -28.53 3.80
N ALA A 67 -25.49 -29.02 3.89
CA ALA A 67 -26.65 -28.15 4.10
C ALA A 67 -26.59 -27.35 5.42
N ASN A 68 -25.93 -27.89 6.45
CA ASN A 68 -25.75 -27.20 7.73
C ASN A 68 -24.85 -25.97 7.55
N ALA A 69 -23.70 -26.16 6.90
CA ALA A 69 -22.77 -25.10 6.56
C ALA A 69 -23.42 -24.03 5.67
N ALA A 70 -24.14 -24.44 4.61
CA ALA A 70 -24.82 -23.50 3.71
C ALA A 70 -25.86 -22.60 4.43
N ALA A 71 -26.47 -23.08 5.53
CA ALA A 71 -27.42 -22.31 6.31
C ALA A 71 -26.76 -21.22 7.19
N LYS A 72 -25.44 -21.27 7.42
CA LYS A 72 -24.72 -20.27 8.24
C LYS A 72 -24.46 -18.96 7.52
N GLY A 73 -24.39 -18.96 6.18
CA GLY A 73 -24.11 -17.77 5.37
C GLY A 73 -23.11 -18.05 4.27
N LYS A 74 -22.36 -17.03 3.86
CA LYS A 74 -21.36 -17.14 2.79
C LYS A 74 -20.10 -17.88 3.24
N PRO A 75 -19.50 -18.69 2.34
CA PRO A 75 -18.38 -19.54 2.67
C PRO A 75 -17.14 -18.70 3.01
N PRO A 76 -16.42 -19.01 4.10
CA PRO A 76 -15.10 -18.43 4.33
C PRO A 76 -14.09 -18.99 3.31
N THR A 77 -13.11 -18.16 2.99
CA THR A 77 -11.95 -18.44 2.12
C THR A 77 -10.72 -17.87 2.83
N ASN A 78 -9.52 -18.12 2.32
CA ASN A 78 -8.29 -17.58 2.94
C ASN A 78 -8.10 -18.06 4.39
N GLU A 79 -8.44 -19.31 4.65
CA GLU A 79 -8.30 -19.96 5.95
C GLU A 79 -7.21 -21.02 5.91
N PHE A 80 -6.69 -21.45 7.06
CA PHE A 80 -5.76 -22.59 7.11
C PHE A 80 -6.38 -23.92 6.63
N TRP A 81 -7.71 -24.00 6.60
CA TRP A 81 -8.51 -25.17 6.26
C TRP A 81 -9.30 -25.02 4.94
N SER A 82 -9.09 -23.94 4.18
CA SER A 82 -9.88 -23.64 2.96
C SER A 82 -9.83 -24.74 1.91
N SER A 83 -8.84 -25.64 1.91
CA SER A 83 -8.77 -26.74 0.95
C SER A 83 -9.92 -27.75 1.08
N ILE A 84 -10.64 -27.75 2.21
CA ILE A 84 -11.89 -28.53 2.35
C ILE A 84 -13.02 -27.89 1.55
N ILE A 85 -13.24 -26.58 1.68
CA ILE A 85 -14.37 -25.88 1.04
C ILE A 85 -14.08 -25.47 -0.41
N PHE A 86 -12.80 -25.24 -0.73
CA PHE A 86 -12.30 -24.82 -2.04
C PHE A 86 -11.46 -25.93 -2.67
N LYS A 87 -12.08 -26.71 -3.57
CA LYS A 87 -11.44 -27.85 -4.25
C LYS A 87 -10.55 -27.41 -5.42
N ARG A 88 -9.45 -26.72 -5.13
CA ARG A 88 -8.53 -26.20 -6.16
C ARG A 88 -7.94 -27.32 -7.02
N ASN A 89 -7.49 -28.41 -6.41
CA ASN A 89 -6.82 -29.47 -7.15
C ASN A 89 -7.86 -30.47 -7.68
N ALA A 90 -8.07 -30.52 -9.00
CA ALA A 90 -9.18 -31.25 -9.63
C ALA A 90 -9.25 -32.76 -9.31
N GLY A 91 -8.14 -33.37 -8.87
CA GLY A 91 -8.06 -34.77 -8.46
C GLY A 91 -8.19 -35.01 -6.95
N ASN A 92 -8.32 -33.97 -6.13
CA ASN A 92 -8.40 -34.06 -4.68
C ASN A 92 -9.81 -33.73 -4.19
N ALA A 93 -10.60 -34.76 -3.88
CA ALA A 93 -11.97 -34.62 -3.36
C ALA A 93 -12.02 -34.32 -1.85
N TYR A 94 -10.88 -34.30 -1.16
CA TYR A 94 -10.78 -34.25 0.30
C TYR A 94 -10.15 -32.93 0.77
N SER A 95 -8.90 -32.91 1.20
CA SER A 95 -8.21 -31.66 1.53
C SER A 95 -6.74 -31.74 1.11
N GLU A 96 -6.07 -30.60 1.06
CA GLU A 96 -4.62 -30.58 1.18
C GLU A 96 -4.24 -30.64 2.67
N ASN A 97 -2.94 -30.57 2.98
CA ASN A 97 -2.49 -30.54 4.37
C ASN A 97 -2.97 -29.25 5.05
N MET A 98 -3.55 -29.40 6.24
CA MET A 98 -4.08 -28.31 7.06
C MET A 98 -3.28 -28.22 8.36
N PHE A 99 -2.74 -27.03 8.64
CA PHE A 99 -1.85 -26.82 9.79
C PHE A 99 -2.55 -26.04 10.89
N ALA A 100 -3.32 -26.75 11.72
CA ALA A 100 -4.06 -26.15 12.83
C ALA A 100 -3.14 -25.77 14.01
N HIS A 101 -2.05 -26.46 14.24
CA HIS A 101 -1.15 -26.31 15.40
C HIS A 101 -1.83 -26.43 16.79
N PRO A 102 -1.36 -27.35 17.64
CA PRO A 102 -0.17 -28.18 17.43
C PRO A 102 -0.35 -29.26 16.36
N LEU A 103 -1.59 -29.59 16.00
CA LEU A 103 -1.90 -30.63 15.03
C LEU A 103 -1.72 -30.18 13.58
N ALA A 104 -1.30 -31.10 12.72
CA ALA A 104 -1.47 -31.00 11.27
C ALA A 104 -2.36 -32.15 10.81
N LEU A 105 -3.21 -31.89 9.81
CA LEU A 105 -4.31 -32.77 9.44
C LEU A 105 -4.43 -32.91 7.92
N HIS A 106 -4.99 -34.04 7.47
CA HIS A 106 -5.28 -34.28 6.05
C HIS A 106 -6.54 -35.15 5.92
N ALA A 107 -7.52 -34.71 5.14
CA ALA A 107 -8.74 -35.46 4.92
C ALA A 107 -8.54 -36.55 3.85
N THR A 108 -9.06 -37.74 4.09
CA THR A 108 -9.04 -38.87 3.14
C THR A 108 -10.40 -39.56 3.08
N ALA A 109 -10.56 -40.56 2.22
CA ALA A 109 -11.80 -41.35 2.11
C ALA A 109 -12.22 -42.02 3.43
N GLY A 110 -11.24 -42.44 4.24
CA GLY A 110 -11.46 -43.18 5.49
C GLY A 110 -11.68 -42.30 6.72
N GLY A 111 -11.49 -40.99 6.61
CA GLY A 111 -11.62 -40.04 7.70
C GLY A 111 -10.51 -39.00 7.71
N LEU A 112 -10.11 -38.58 8.90
CA LEU A 112 -9.15 -37.49 9.11
C LEU A 112 -7.81 -38.05 9.58
N GLU A 113 -6.79 -37.92 8.75
CA GLU A 113 -5.41 -38.14 9.18
C GLU A 113 -4.97 -37.01 10.11
N VAL A 114 -4.30 -37.36 11.20
CA VAL A 114 -3.83 -36.45 12.24
C VAL A 114 -2.38 -36.76 12.55
N GLY A 115 -1.56 -35.72 12.65
CA GLY A 115 -0.18 -35.79 13.11
C GLY A 115 0.19 -34.61 14.00
N TYR A 116 1.30 -34.72 14.72
CA TYR A 116 1.90 -33.63 15.48
C TYR A 116 3.34 -33.35 14.99
N PRO A 117 3.53 -32.56 13.91
CA PRO A 117 4.86 -32.34 13.34
C PRO A 117 5.80 -31.62 14.31
N THR A 118 6.75 -32.36 14.90
CA THR A 118 7.78 -31.81 15.80
C THR A 118 9.17 -31.77 15.15
N ALA A 119 9.39 -32.52 14.06
CA ALA A 119 10.65 -32.60 13.37
C ALA A 119 10.80 -31.44 12.35
N MET A 120 11.71 -30.52 12.65
CA MET A 120 12.06 -29.41 11.77
C MET A 120 13.03 -29.85 10.66
N GLN A 121 12.80 -29.36 9.45
CA GLN A 121 13.69 -29.51 8.31
C GLN A 121 14.01 -28.15 7.68
N ILE A 122 15.25 -27.98 7.22
CA ILE A 122 15.63 -26.89 6.33
C ILE A 122 15.83 -27.47 4.93
N VAL A 123 15.05 -26.99 3.97
CA VAL A 123 15.05 -27.43 2.58
C VAL A 123 15.23 -26.25 1.64
N GLY A 124 15.37 -26.50 0.35
CA GLY A 124 15.56 -25.46 -0.67
C GLY A 124 17.01 -25.26 -1.08
N ALA A 125 17.21 -24.44 -2.11
CA ALA A 125 18.54 -24.14 -2.62
C ALA A 125 19.30 -23.22 -1.64
N PRO A 126 20.64 -23.27 -1.59
CA PRO A 126 21.44 -22.32 -0.80
C PRO A 126 21.07 -20.88 -1.14
N GLY A 127 20.76 -20.09 -0.10
CA GLY A 127 20.29 -18.71 -0.23
C GLY A 127 18.77 -18.54 -0.41
N LEU A 128 18.01 -19.60 -0.65
CA LEU A 128 16.54 -19.61 -0.80
C LEU A 128 15.89 -20.67 0.12
N GLU A 129 16.46 -20.85 1.30
CA GLU A 129 16.06 -21.92 2.20
C GLU A 129 14.65 -21.68 2.76
N LYS A 130 13.93 -22.78 3.00
CA LYS A 130 12.69 -22.86 3.75
C LYS A 130 12.91 -23.73 4.98
N TYR A 131 12.53 -23.24 6.15
CA TYR A 131 12.35 -24.12 7.30
C TYR A 131 10.90 -24.59 7.34
N GLN A 132 10.67 -25.88 7.60
CA GLN A 132 9.34 -26.47 7.61
C GLN A 132 9.24 -27.61 8.62
N TYR A 133 8.03 -27.83 9.10
CA TYR A 133 7.63 -28.98 9.90
C TYR A 133 6.64 -29.80 9.06
N PRO A 134 7.15 -30.71 8.20
CA PRO A 134 6.32 -31.37 7.21
C PRO A 134 5.25 -32.23 7.87
N PHE A 135 4.06 -32.25 7.27
CA PHE A 135 3.00 -33.15 7.71
C PHE A 135 3.41 -34.61 7.51
N ALA A 136 3.23 -35.40 8.56
CA ALA A 136 3.25 -36.86 8.51
C ALA A 136 2.10 -37.36 9.41
N PRO A 137 1.24 -38.27 8.92
CA PRO A 137 0.15 -38.79 9.72
C PRO A 137 0.67 -39.73 10.80
N ASP A 138 0.15 -39.60 12.00
CA ASP A 138 0.38 -40.54 13.11
C ASP A 138 -0.75 -41.58 13.17
N PHE A 139 -1.97 -41.16 12.84
CA PHE A 139 -3.14 -42.02 12.71
C PHE A 139 -4.24 -41.40 11.84
N THR A 140 -5.20 -42.21 11.42
CA THR A 140 -6.47 -41.80 10.82
C THR A 140 -7.60 -41.97 11.84
N LEU A 141 -8.29 -40.88 12.16
CA LEU A 141 -9.52 -40.82 12.95
C LEU A 141 -10.72 -41.11 12.02
N GLY A 142 -11.49 -42.17 12.28
CA GLY A 142 -12.48 -42.66 11.34
C GLY A 142 -13.60 -43.54 11.90
N VAL A 143 -14.32 -44.17 10.98
CA VAL A 143 -15.41 -45.11 11.29
C VAL A 143 -15.13 -46.41 10.55
N SER A 144 -15.35 -47.55 11.21
CA SER A 144 -15.07 -48.87 10.62
C SER A 144 -15.80 -49.08 9.30
N GLY A 145 -15.03 -49.22 8.22
CA GLY A 145 -15.50 -49.44 6.86
C GLY A 145 -15.95 -48.17 6.12
N LEU A 146 -15.75 -46.97 6.68
CA LEU A 146 -16.03 -45.71 5.99
C LEU A 146 -15.16 -45.58 4.73
N ASN A 147 -15.80 -45.28 3.62
CA ASN A 147 -15.15 -44.98 2.35
C ASN A 147 -15.93 -43.87 1.64
N SER A 148 -15.77 -42.64 2.16
CA SER A 148 -16.49 -41.48 1.63
C SER A 148 -15.90 -41.03 0.30
N PRO A 149 -16.71 -40.61 -0.68
CA PRO A 149 -16.20 -40.12 -1.97
C PRO A 149 -15.61 -38.70 -1.89
N ASP A 150 -15.92 -37.93 -0.84
CA ASP A 150 -15.45 -36.56 -0.65
C ASP A 150 -15.38 -36.17 0.85
N THR A 151 -14.84 -34.98 1.12
CA THR A 151 -14.98 -34.31 2.42
C THR A 151 -15.56 -32.92 2.19
N LYS A 152 -16.49 -32.51 3.06
CA LYS A 152 -17.15 -31.19 3.00
C LYS A 152 -17.00 -30.44 4.31
N THR A 153 -17.09 -29.12 4.23
CA THR A 153 -17.24 -28.28 5.44
C THR A 153 -18.67 -28.40 5.94
N ASP A 154 -18.85 -28.70 7.22
CA ASP A 154 -20.15 -28.81 7.88
C ASP A 154 -20.45 -27.66 8.84
N ASP A 155 -19.41 -27.10 9.45
CA ASP A 155 -19.53 -25.97 10.38
C ASP A 155 -18.20 -25.21 10.48
N TRP A 156 -18.22 -23.96 10.94
CA TRP A 156 -17.03 -23.16 11.24
C TRP A 156 -17.30 -22.07 12.30
N GLY A 157 -16.22 -21.62 12.94
CA GLY A 157 -16.13 -20.39 13.72
C GLY A 157 -14.98 -19.52 13.20
N ASP A 158 -14.56 -18.54 13.99
CA ASP A 158 -13.51 -17.59 13.60
C ASP A 158 -12.11 -18.23 13.42
N TRP A 159 -11.83 -19.40 14.01
CA TRP A 159 -10.56 -20.15 13.78
C TRP A 159 -10.70 -21.68 13.92
N THR A 160 -11.93 -22.19 13.88
CA THR A 160 -12.26 -23.61 14.02
C THR A 160 -13.16 -24.06 12.88
N THR A 161 -13.02 -25.30 12.42
CA THR A 161 -13.88 -25.88 11.38
C THR A 161 -14.33 -27.28 11.75
N THR A 162 -15.46 -27.72 11.18
CA THR A 162 -15.94 -29.10 11.25
C THR A 162 -15.97 -29.68 9.84
N ALA A 163 -15.16 -30.70 9.61
CA ALA A 163 -15.15 -31.48 8.37
C ALA A 163 -16.16 -32.64 8.47
N ALA A 164 -16.78 -33.01 7.35
CA ALA A 164 -17.77 -34.08 7.28
C ALA A 164 -17.52 -35.05 6.11
N TRP A 165 -17.73 -36.33 6.40
CA TRP A 165 -17.64 -37.46 5.49
C TRP A 165 -18.95 -38.26 5.54
N SER A 166 -19.37 -38.80 4.40
CA SER A 166 -20.48 -39.74 4.30
C SER A 166 -20.29 -40.68 3.11
N ASP A 167 -20.51 -41.98 3.30
CA ASP A 167 -20.61 -42.97 2.21
C ASP A 167 -22.08 -43.38 1.92
N GLY A 168 -23.04 -42.67 2.51
CA GLY A 168 -24.47 -42.97 2.48
C GLY A 168 -24.94 -43.95 3.56
N THR A 169 -24.05 -44.77 4.11
CA THR A 169 -24.34 -45.72 5.20
C THR A 169 -23.70 -45.29 6.53
N ARG A 170 -22.49 -44.76 6.46
CA ARG A 170 -21.65 -44.31 7.57
C ARG A 170 -21.37 -42.83 7.40
N SER A 171 -21.20 -42.14 8.52
CA SER A 171 -20.76 -40.75 8.52
C SER A 171 -19.79 -40.46 9.65
N LEU A 172 -18.92 -39.48 9.41
CA LEU A 172 -18.00 -38.90 10.39
C LEU A 172 -18.13 -37.38 10.30
N LYS A 173 -18.13 -36.71 11.44
CA LYS A 173 -17.83 -35.28 11.55
C LYS A 173 -16.67 -35.10 12.51
N ALA A 174 -15.72 -34.22 12.18
CA ALA A 174 -14.55 -33.94 13.00
C ALA A 174 -14.29 -32.43 13.11
N THR A 175 -14.26 -31.92 14.34
CA THR A 175 -14.03 -30.50 14.66
C THR A 175 -12.61 -30.29 15.17
N PHE A 176 -11.92 -29.32 14.59
CA PHE A 176 -10.54 -28.93 14.91
C PHE A 176 -10.33 -27.44 14.62
N GLY A 177 -9.20 -26.87 15.04
CA GLY A 177 -8.94 -25.44 14.88
C GLY A 177 -7.61 -25.01 15.45
N HIS A 178 -7.23 -23.76 15.16
CA HIS A 178 -5.99 -23.22 15.70
C HIS A 178 -5.94 -23.26 17.23
N GLY A 179 -4.81 -23.71 17.77
CA GLY A 179 -4.57 -23.81 19.20
C GLY A 179 -5.33 -24.93 19.91
N LEU A 180 -6.08 -25.77 19.20
CA LEU A 180 -6.74 -26.93 19.80
C LEU A 180 -5.83 -28.17 19.70
N PRO A 181 -5.35 -28.72 20.82
CA PRO A 181 -4.67 -30.02 20.81
C PRO A 181 -5.66 -31.18 20.62
N PHE A 182 -6.98 -30.91 20.65
CA PHE A 182 -8.05 -31.88 20.48
C PHE A 182 -8.58 -31.92 19.04
N VAL A 183 -9.00 -33.12 18.62
CA VAL A 183 -9.99 -33.31 17.55
C VAL A 183 -11.21 -33.97 18.17
N TYR A 184 -12.38 -33.36 17.97
CA TYR A 184 -13.66 -33.86 18.47
C TYR A 184 -14.45 -34.50 17.34
N ALA A 185 -14.95 -35.73 17.51
CA ALA A 185 -15.63 -36.45 16.45
C ALA A 185 -16.99 -37.00 16.84
N THR A 186 -17.92 -36.98 15.88
CA THR A 186 -19.18 -37.72 15.93
C THR A 186 -19.30 -38.67 14.75
N LYS A 187 -19.99 -39.80 14.93
CA LYS A 187 -20.10 -40.85 13.92
C LYS A 187 -21.46 -41.54 13.89
N THR A 188 -21.83 -42.06 12.71
CA THR A 188 -22.98 -42.97 12.53
C THR A 188 -22.62 -44.17 11.65
N GLY A 189 -23.42 -45.25 11.71
CA GLY A 189 -23.34 -46.37 10.77
C GLY A 189 -22.23 -47.41 10.99
N GLY A 190 -21.31 -47.19 11.93
CA GLY A 190 -20.23 -48.15 12.25
C GLY A 190 -19.58 -47.91 13.61
N ASN A 191 -18.56 -48.71 13.94
CA ASN A 191 -17.74 -48.51 15.15
C ASN A 191 -16.79 -47.31 14.96
N ALA A 192 -16.51 -46.58 16.03
CA ALA A 192 -15.41 -45.61 16.00
C ALA A 192 -14.09 -46.36 15.79
N GLN A 193 -13.20 -45.79 15.00
CA GLN A 193 -11.93 -46.40 14.63
C GLN A 193 -10.81 -45.36 14.63
N VAL A 194 -9.68 -45.70 15.25
CA VAL A 194 -8.41 -44.98 15.12
C VAL A 194 -7.40 -45.95 14.52
N THR A 195 -6.95 -45.67 13.31
CA THR A 195 -5.97 -46.50 12.58
C THR A 195 -4.62 -45.82 12.63
N PHE A 196 -3.70 -46.34 13.42
CA PHE A 196 -2.34 -45.83 13.55
C PHE A 196 -1.49 -46.23 12.35
N ILE A 197 -0.50 -45.41 11.97
CA ILE A 197 0.39 -45.77 10.85
C ILE A 197 1.35 -46.92 11.19
N ALA A 198 1.56 -47.16 12.47
CA ALA A 198 2.34 -48.25 13.04
C ALA A 198 1.67 -48.71 14.35
N ALA A 199 2.01 -49.92 14.81
CA ALA A 199 1.42 -50.45 16.04
C ALA A 199 1.76 -49.49 17.21
N PRO A 200 0.75 -48.90 17.89
CA PRO A 200 1.02 -47.90 18.91
C PRO A 200 1.54 -48.58 20.19
N THR A 201 2.38 -47.89 20.93
CA THR A 201 2.66 -48.27 22.32
C THR A 201 1.52 -47.77 23.20
N VAL A 202 0.71 -48.69 23.74
CA VAL A 202 -0.35 -48.37 24.70
C VAL A 202 0.23 -48.37 26.12
N TRP A 203 0.56 -47.19 26.65
CA TRP A 203 1.16 -47.04 27.98
C TRP A 203 0.12 -46.83 29.09
N SER A 204 -1.13 -46.54 28.74
CA SER A 204 -2.26 -46.51 29.67
C SER A 204 -3.52 -47.01 28.96
N ASN A 205 -4.22 -47.97 29.57
CA ASN A 205 -5.54 -48.42 29.14
C ASN A 205 -6.50 -48.43 30.34
N GLN A 206 -7.43 -47.48 30.35
CA GLN A 206 -8.44 -47.31 31.40
C GLN A 206 -9.83 -47.75 30.92
N GLY A 207 -9.89 -48.68 29.96
CA GLY A 207 -11.12 -49.14 29.32
C GLY A 207 -11.59 -48.19 28.23
N ASN A 208 -12.29 -47.12 28.59
CA ASN A 208 -12.81 -46.12 27.65
C ASN A 208 -11.78 -45.03 27.28
N VAL A 209 -10.62 -45.00 27.93
CA VAL A 209 -9.55 -44.03 27.68
C VAL A 209 -8.23 -44.75 27.46
N LEU A 210 -7.55 -44.43 26.36
CA LEU A 210 -6.20 -44.90 26.06
C LEU A 210 -5.21 -43.74 26.12
N GLY A 211 -4.02 -44.01 26.67
CA GLY A 211 -2.81 -43.24 26.44
C GLY A 211 -1.90 -44.03 25.50
N VAL A 212 -1.58 -43.45 24.35
CA VAL A 212 -0.81 -44.11 23.28
C VAL A 212 0.39 -43.28 22.85
N THR A 213 1.42 -43.95 22.34
CA THR A 213 2.55 -43.32 21.66
C THR A 213 2.74 -43.94 20.28
N VAL A 214 2.87 -43.11 19.25
CA VAL A 214 3.16 -43.51 17.87
C VAL A 214 4.13 -42.47 17.28
N ASN A 215 5.16 -42.92 16.56
CA ASN A 215 6.26 -42.07 16.05
C ASN A 215 6.91 -41.13 17.08
N GLY A 216 6.90 -41.52 18.36
CA GLY A 216 7.42 -40.67 19.45
C GLY A 216 6.48 -39.54 19.90
N HIS A 217 5.29 -39.40 19.30
CA HIS A 217 4.26 -38.46 19.71
C HIS A 217 3.23 -39.15 20.62
N HIS A 218 2.72 -38.42 21.61
CA HIS A 218 1.83 -38.95 22.65
C HIS A 218 0.40 -38.47 22.44
N TYR A 219 -0.57 -39.39 22.57
CA TYR A 219 -1.98 -39.09 22.39
C TYR A 219 -2.87 -39.70 23.46
N GLY A 220 -3.93 -38.99 23.79
CA GLY A 220 -5.10 -39.53 24.50
C GLY A 220 -6.19 -39.88 23.50
N VAL A 221 -6.81 -41.06 23.65
CA VAL A 221 -7.97 -41.50 22.85
C VAL A 221 -9.14 -41.75 23.80
N PHE A 222 -10.21 -40.99 23.64
CA PHE A 222 -11.29 -40.90 24.63
C PHE A 222 -12.62 -41.34 24.04
N ALA A 223 -13.19 -42.40 24.61
CA ALA A 223 -14.56 -42.84 24.36
C ALA A 223 -15.47 -42.50 25.56
N PRO A 224 -16.79 -42.49 25.38
CA PRO A 224 -17.74 -42.19 26.45
C PRO A 224 -17.65 -43.19 27.61
N THR A 225 -18.13 -42.76 28.77
CA THR A 225 -18.24 -43.62 29.94
C THR A 225 -19.11 -44.85 29.63
N GLY A 226 -18.62 -46.03 30.01
CA GLY A 226 -19.23 -47.34 29.71
C GLY A 226 -18.73 -48.00 28.42
N ALA A 227 -18.00 -47.27 27.56
CA ALA A 227 -17.37 -47.86 26.38
C ALA A 227 -16.05 -48.58 26.71
N THR A 228 -15.51 -49.31 25.74
CA THR A 228 -14.17 -49.88 25.82
C THR A 228 -13.50 -49.78 24.46
N TRP A 229 -12.19 -49.53 24.45
CA TRP A 229 -11.37 -49.64 23.25
C TRP A 229 -10.74 -51.03 23.13
N THR A 230 -10.87 -51.63 21.96
CA THR A 230 -10.15 -52.85 21.58
C THR A 230 -9.03 -52.48 20.63
N VAL A 231 -7.78 -52.76 21.01
CA VAL A 231 -6.60 -52.52 20.17
C VAL A 231 -6.16 -53.84 19.54
N SER A 232 -6.04 -53.87 18.22
CA SER A 232 -5.57 -55.02 17.45
C SER A 232 -4.64 -54.55 16.33
N GLY A 233 -3.36 -54.93 16.40
CA GLY A 233 -2.33 -54.45 15.49
C GLY A 233 -2.24 -52.93 15.50
N THR A 234 -2.53 -52.31 14.36
CA THR A 234 -2.52 -50.85 14.18
C THR A 234 -3.86 -50.17 14.44
N THR A 235 -4.88 -50.90 14.90
CA THR A 235 -6.25 -50.36 14.95
C THR A 235 -6.81 -50.40 16.37
N ALA A 236 -7.31 -49.26 16.85
CA ALA A 236 -8.18 -49.18 18.02
C ALA A 236 -9.64 -49.00 17.56
N THR A 237 -10.55 -49.83 18.06
CA THR A 237 -11.99 -49.75 17.73
C THR A 237 -12.87 -49.70 18.98
N SER A 238 -14.01 -49.02 18.88
CA SER A 238 -15.02 -49.00 19.94
C SER A 238 -16.44 -48.87 19.38
N THR A 239 -17.38 -49.58 19.99
CA THR A 239 -18.82 -49.37 19.76
C THR A 239 -19.32 -48.06 20.39
N LEU A 240 -18.48 -47.41 21.21
CA LEU A 240 -18.79 -46.25 22.04
C LEU A 240 -19.97 -46.50 23.02
N ALA A 241 -20.21 -47.77 23.39
CA ALA A 241 -21.37 -48.17 24.18
C ALA A 241 -22.70 -47.66 23.59
N GLY A 242 -22.82 -47.65 22.26
CA GLY A 242 -24.02 -47.20 21.55
C GLY A 242 -24.15 -45.69 21.37
N LYS A 243 -23.24 -44.89 21.93
CA LYS A 243 -23.17 -43.45 21.69
C LYS A 243 -22.45 -43.14 20.36
N ASP A 244 -22.40 -41.86 20.00
CA ASP A 244 -21.95 -41.38 18.70
C ASP A 244 -20.69 -40.50 18.76
N TYR A 245 -20.13 -40.21 19.94
CA TYR A 245 -19.04 -39.25 20.09
C TYR A 245 -17.75 -39.85 20.68
N TYR A 246 -16.61 -39.35 20.22
CA TYR A 246 -15.28 -39.68 20.73
C TYR A 246 -14.30 -38.57 20.38
N SER A 247 -13.16 -38.51 21.06
CA SER A 247 -12.15 -37.47 20.80
C SER A 247 -10.74 -38.01 20.93
N VAL A 248 -9.80 -37.29 20.34
CA VAL A 248 -8.36 -37.53 20.47
C VAL A 248 -7.67 -36.23 20.85
N ALA A 249 -6.56 -36.32 21.57
CA ALA A 249 -5.75 -35.16 21.90
C ALA A 249 -4.26 -35.44 21.81
N ALA A 250 -3.47 -34.52 21.22
CA ALA A 250 -2.02 -34.51 21.38
C ALA A 250 -1.67 -34.14 22.83
N LEU A 251 -0.87 -34.97 23.49
CA LEU A 251 -0.44 -34.78 24.87
C LEU A 251 1.01 -34.25 24.90
N PRO A 252 1.35 -33.33 25.82
CA PRO A 252 2.70 -32.81 25.98
C PRO A 252 3.70 -33.85 26.52
N ASP A 253 3.23 -34.91 27.17
CA ASP A 253 4.02 -36.03 27.69
C ASP A 253 3.20 -37.32 27.74
N ASN A 254 3.84 -38.44 28.09
CA ASN A 254 3.22 -39.76 28.21
C ASN A 254 2.83 -40.16 29.65
N SER A 255 2.58 -39.19 30.53
CA SER A 255 2.18 -39.48 31.90
C SER A 255 0.67 -39.72 32.03
N VAL A 256 0.30 -40.61 32.95
CA VAL A 256 -1.10 -40.84 33.32
C VAL A 256 -1.74 -39.58 33.93
N ALA A 257 -0.95 -38.72 34.59
CA ALA A 257 -1.42 -37.45 35.14
C ALA A 257 -1.91 -36.52 34.02
N THR A 258 -1.08 -36.30 32.99
CA THR A 258 -1.42 -35.49 31.81
C THR A 258 -2.61 -36.09 31.05
N LEU A 259 -2.67 -37.41 30.88
CA LEU A 259 -3.82 -38.08 30.26
C LEU A 259 -5.13 -37.80 31.01
N ASN A 260 -5.12 -37.92 32.32
CA ASN A 260 -6.30 -37.70 33.16
C ASN A 260 -6.70 -36.22 33.22
N ASP A 261 -5.72 -35.31 33.16
CA ASP A 261 -5.96 -33.88 33.07
C ASP A 261 -6.69 -33.54 31.75
N PHE A 262 -6.19 -34.04 30.60
CA PHE A 262 -6.84 -33.85 29.30
C PHE A 262 -8.19 -34.57 29.20
N ARG A 263 -8.35 -35.75 29.83
CA ARG A 263 -9.64 -36.46 29.90
C ARG A 263 -10.76 -35.57 30.43
N THR A 264 -10.45 -34.62 31.32
CA THR A 264 -11.42 -33.66 31.88
C THR A 264 -12.14 -32.86 30.79
N TYR A 265 -11.44 -32.54 29.70
CA TYR A 265 -11.94 -31.71 28.59
C TYR A 265 -12.22 -32.51 27.30
N ALA A 266 -11.99 -33.82 27.32
CA ALA A 266 -12.19 -34.70 26.18
C ALA A 266 -13.66 -34.82 25.73
N TYR A 267 -14.60 -34.47 26.62
CA TYR A 267 -16.04 -34.58 26.39
C TYR A 267 -16.73 -33.21 26.27
N THR A 268 -16.01 -32.10 26.41
CA THR A 268 -16.50 -30.74 26.13
C THR A 268 -16.12 -30.34 24.71
N PHE A 269 -16.96 -30.73 23.75
CA PHE A 269 -16.69 -30.52 22.33
C PHE A 269 -16.75 -29.03 22.02
N VAL A 270 -15.72 -28.50 21.37
CA VAL A 270 -15.77 -27.15 20.81
C VAL A 270 -16.74 -27.16 19.63
N THR A 271 -17.74 -26.29 19.66
CA THR A 271 -18.78 -26.14 18.61
C THR A 271 -18.77 -24.76 17.98
N GLY A 272 -17.87 -23.88 18.40
CA GLY A 272 -17.70 -22.56 17.82
C GLY A 272 -16.53 -21.83 18.42
N SER A 273 -16.02 -20.86 17.67
CA SER A 273 -14.99 -19.93 18.09
C SER A 273 -15.36 -18.53 17.61
N GLN A 274 -15.09 -17.52 18.43
CA GLN A 274 -15.33 -16.13 18.06
C GLN A 274 -14.29 -15.21 18.71
N VAL A 275 -13.74 -14.30 17.92
CA VAL A 275 -12.93 -13.19 18.43
C VAL A 275 -13.80 -11.94 18.56
N SER A 276 -13.57 -11.19 19.63
CA SER A 276 -14.10 -9.84 19.81
C SER A 276 -12.97 -8.92 20.24
N TRP A 277 -13.10 -7.64 19.95
CA TRP A 277 -12.09 -6.64 20.30
C TRP A 277 -12.73 -5.38 20.87
N ALA A 278 -12.00 -4.73 21.76
CA ALA A 278 -12.38 -3.46 22.36
C ALA A 278 -11.17 -2.52 22.35
N TYR A 279 -11.30 -1.38 21.68
CA TYR A 279 -10.30 -0.33 21.68
C TYR A 279 -10.68 0.77 22.69
N ASN A 280 -9.84 0.96 23.70
CA ASN A 280 -9.94 2.07 24.63
C ASN A 280 -9.07 3.23 24.14
N ALA A 281 -9.71 4.19 23.46
CA ALA A 281 -9.04 5.36 22.90
C ALA A 281 -8.27 6.17 23.96
N ALA A 282 -8.80 6.35 25.17
CA ALA A 282 -8.17 7.16 26.21
C ALA A 282 -6.78 6.65 26.64
N THR A 283 -6.54 5.34 26.49
CA THR A 283 -5.29 4.69 26.89
C THR A 283 -4.55 4.04 25.72
N ALA A 284 -5.07 4.21 24.50
CA ALA A 284 -4.71 3.47 23.29
C ALA A 284 -4.56 1.95 23.51
N THR A 285 -5.41 1.35 24.35
CA THR A 285 -5.33 -0.08 24.68
C THR A 285 -6.30 -0.87 23.83
N LEU A 286 -5.79 -1.84 23.07
CA LEU A 286 -6.59 -2.86 22.41
C LEU A 286 -6.66 -4.10 23.32
N THR A 287 -7.87 -4.57 23.61
CA THR A 287 -8.11 -5.87 24.23
C THR A 287 -8.84 -6.76 23.24
N SER A 288 -8.26 -7.92 22.92
CA SER A 288 -8.88 -8.93 22.07
C SER A 288 -9.24 -10.14 22.92
N THR A 289 -10.47 -10.64 22.80
CA THR A 289 -10.99 -11.80 23.54
C THR A 289 -11.29 -12.93 22.57
N TYR A 290 -10.65 -14.07 22.79
CA TYR A 290 -10.80 -15.29 22.00
C TYR A 290 -11.68 -16.25 22.79
N ALA A 291 -12.94 -16.40 22.39
CA ALA A 291 -13.92 -17.23 23.06
C ALA A 291 -14.21 -18.52 22.28
N LEU A 292 -14.37 -19.62 23.01
CA LEU A 292 -14.87 -20.90 22.53
C LEU A 292 -16.29 -21.12 23.04
N THR A 293 -17.15 -21.61 22.16
CA THR A 293 -18.43 -22.23 22.53
C THR A 293 -18.20 -23.72 22.65
N THR A 294 -18.58 -24.31 23.79
CA THR A 294 -18.42 -25.76 24.04
C THR A 294 -19.74 -26.43 24.37
N ALA A 295 -19.92 -27.66 23.90
CA ALA A 295 -21.05 -28.53 24.24
C ALA A 295 -20.54 -29.77 25.00
N ALA A 296 -21.04 -29.97 26.23
CA ALA A 296 -20.73 -31.17 27.01
C ALA A 296 -21.46 -32.39 26.42
N LYS A 297 -20.71 -33.45 26.12
CA LYS A 297 -21.23 -34.76 25.72
C LYS A 297 -21.43 -35.69 26.92
N GLU A 298 -20.64 -35.49 27.97
CA GLU A 298 -20.80 -36.03 29.32
C GLU A 298 -19.88 -35.29 30.30
N GLY A 299 -20.08 -35.50 31.60
CA GLY A 299 -19.34 -34.80 32.64
C GLY A 299 -19.82 -33.38 32.91
N ALA A 300 -19.20 -32.71 33.88
CA ALA A 300 -19.57 -31.37 34.35
C ALA A 300 -18.50 -30.30 34.05
N ALA A 301 -17.40 -30.66 33.38
CA ALA A 301 -16.38 -29.72 32.99
C ALA A 301 -16.91 -28.71 31.96
N SER A 302 -16.28 -27.55 31.90
CA SER A 302 -16.53 -26.50 30.90
C SER A 302 -15.20 -26.01 30.32
N GLY A 303 -15.26 -25.41 29.12
CA GLY A 303 -14.08 -24.95 28.41
C GLY A 303 -13.27 -26.07 27.76
N SER A 304 -12.06 -25.73 27.32
CA SER A 304 -11.13 -26.64 26.64
C SER A 304 -9.67 -26.30 26.99
N VAL A 305 -8.74 -26.95 26.32
CA VAL A 305 -7.30 -26.67 26.36
C VAL A 305 -6.96 -25.84 25.11
N MET A 306 -6.38 -24.66 25.31
CA MET A 306 -5.94 -23.77 24.22
C MET A 306 -4.43 -23.60 24.29
N ALA A 307 -3.73 -23.98 23.22
CA ALA A 307 -2.32 -23.72 23.00
C ALA A 307 -2.15 -22.37 22.29
N LEU A 308 -1.63 -21.38 23.00
CA LEU A 308 -1.44 -20.03 22.51
C LEU A 308 -0.10 -19.93 21.76
N TYR A 309 -0.08 -19.21 20.64
CA TYR A 309 1.15 -18.86 19.92
C TYR A 309 1.96 -17.76 20.61
N PRO A 310 3.24 -17.55 20.24
CA PRO A 310 4.06 -16.44 20.77
C PRO A 310 3.41 -15.06 20.81
N HIS A 311 2.81 -14.59 19.71
CA HIS A 311 2.17 -13.28 19.69
C HIS A 311 0.99 -13.17 20.68
N GLN A 312 0.38 -14.30 21.08
CA GLN A 312 -0.73 -14.34 22.04
C GLN A 312 -0.23 -14.44 23.47
N TRP A 313 0.59 -15.43 23.81
CA TRP A 313 1.02 -15.63 25.20
C TRP A 313 1.98 -14.55 25.69
N MET A 314 2.70 -13.86 24.79
CA MET A 314 3.49 -12.68 25.16
C MET A 314 2.60 -11.50 25.59
N ASN A 315 1.34 -11.49 25.15
CA ASN A 315 0.37 -10.43 25.38
C ASN A 315 -0.83 -10.90 26.22
N SER A 316 -0.75 -12.07 26.87
CA SER A 316 -1.85 -12.69 27.62
C SER A 316 -1.40 -13.15 29.01
N GLY A 317 -2.26 -12.95 30.01
CA GLY A 317 -2.10 -13.50 31.36
C GLY A 317 -2.73 -14.88 31.57
N SER A 318 -3.26 -15.52 30.52
CA SER A 318 -4.10 -16.72 30.65
C SER A 318 -3.36 -18.06 30.69
N VAL A 319 -2.04 -18.08 30.46
CA VAL A 319 -1.23 -19.31 30.57
C VAL A 319 -1.18 -19.75 32.03
N ASN A 320 -1.67 -20.96 32.31
CA ASN A 320 -1.87 -21.47 33.66
C ASN A 320 -1.30 -22.88 33.88
N THR A 321 -0.46 -23.36 32.95
CA THR A 321 0.23 -24.66 33.04
C THR A 321 1.67 -24.55 32.55
N ALA A 322 2.47 -25.59 32.82
CA ALA A 322 3.81 -25.75 32.24
C ALA A 322 3.79 -26.49 30.88
N TYR A 323 2.62 -26.89 30.38
CA TYR A 323 2.51 -27.61 29.12
C TYR A 323 2.85 -26.73 27.94
N THR A 324 3.53 -27.31 26.96
CA THR A 324 4.04 -26.60 25.78
C THR A 324 3.96 -27.49 24.55
N TYR A 325 3.79 -26.88 23.38
CA TYR A 325 3.88 -27.58 22.11
C TYR A 325 4.91 -26.93 21.19
N VAL A 326 5.57 -27.74 20.38
CA VAL A 326 6.40 -27.28 19.26
C VAL A 326 5.46 -26.82 18.14
N SER A 327 5.82 -25.73 17.46
CA SER A 327 5.12 -25.31 16.24
C SER A 327 6.09 -24.58 15.29
N PRO A 328 5.74 -24.46 14.00
CA PRO A 328 6.48 -23.63 13.05
C PRO A 328 6.52 -22.14 13.39
N ARG A 329 5.72 -21.70 14.36
CA ARG A 329 5.63 -20.33 14.87
C ARG A 329 6.39 -20.14 16.18
N GLY A 330 7.24 -21.12 16.56
CA GLY A 330 7.90 -21.17 17.86
C GLY A 330 7.07 -21.93 18.90
N GLN A 331 7.53 -21.93 20.15
CA GLN A 331 6.89 -22.69 21.22
C GLN A 331 5.51 -22.11 21.58
N MET A 332 4.50 -22.97 21.59
CA MET A 332 3.15 -22.64 22.08
C MET A 332 3.05 -22.92 23.58
N LYS A 333 2.29 -22.10 24.31
CA LYS A 333 2.05 -22.24 25.75
C LYS A 333 0.57 -22.44 26.05
N VAL A 334 0.24 -23.21 27.08
CA VAL A 334 -1.12 -23.72 27.25
C VAL A 334 -1.91 -22.97 28.34
N ALA A 335 -3.08 -22.47 27.94
CA ALA A 335 -4.19 -22.11 28.82
C ALA A 335 -5.15 -23.31 28.90
N ARG A 336 -5.24 -23.93 30.07
CA ARG A 336 -6.03 -25.15 30.31
C ARG A 336 -7.33 -24.82 31.04
N GLY A 337 -8.43 -25.45 30.61
CA GLY A 337 -9.73 -25.34 31.27
C GLY A 337 -10.41 -24.00 31.08
N VAL A 338 -10.17 -23.37 29.93
CA VAL A 338 -10.63 -22.03 29.60
C VAL A 338 -11.68 -22.09 28.51
N SER A 339 -12.74 -21.30 28.66
CA SER A 339 -13.70 -20.99 27.59
C SER A 339 -13.30 -19.74 26.80
N SER A 340 -12.38 -18.94 27.33
CA SER A 340 -11.80 -17.80 26.63
C SER A 340 -10.44 -17.40 27.18
N PHE A 341 -9.65 -16.67 26.40
CA PHE A 341 -8.49 -15.92 26.87
C PHE A 341 -8.47 -14.52 26.24
N THR A 342 -7.68 -13.63 26.81
CA THR A 342 -7.52 -12.26 26.29
C THR A 342 -6.07 -11.94 25.96
N THR A 343 -5.87 -11.11 24.94
CA THR A 343 -4.62 -10.40 24.71
C THR A 343 -4.83 -8.91 24.96
N THR A 344 -3.79 -8.21 25.42
CA THR A 344 -3.83 -6.76 25.67
C THR A 344 -2.59 -6.10 25.14
N GLN A 345 -2.76 -5.11 24.27
CA GLN A 345 -1.67 -4.44 23.57
C GLN A 345 -1.91 -2.93 23.48
N LYS A 346 -0.82 -2.16 23.33
CA LYS A 346 -0.90 -0.73 23.03
C LYS A 346 -0.91 -0.52 21.52
N PHE A 347 -1.93 0.16 21.02
CA PHE A 347 -1.98 0.63 19.65
C PHE A 347 -1.14 1.91 19.53
N GLN A 348 -0.12 1.87 18.67
CA GLN A 348 0.87 2.95 18.54
C GLN A 348 0.48 4.01 17.50
N GLY A 349 -0.79 4.01 17.07
CA GLY A 349 -1.35 4.98 16.16
C GLY A 349 -0.92 4.79 14.69
N VAL A 350 -1.70 5.38 13.79
CA VAL A 350 -1.36 5.45 12.35
C VAL A 350 -1.62 6.85 11.80
N LEU A 351 -0.76 7.31 10.90
CA LEU A 351 -0.89 8.62 10.26
C LEU A 351 -1.21 8.47 8.77
N PRO A 352 -1.97 9.39 8.16
CA PRO A 352 -2.21 9.40 6.72
C PRO A 352 -1.00 9.89 5.91
N TYR A 353 -0.15 10.73 6.50
CA TYR A 353 1.12 11.21 5.94
C TYR A 353 1.98 11.83 7.06
N PHE A 354 3.28 12.01 6.82
CA PHE A 354 4.15 12.75 7.75
C PHE A 354 4.08 14.27 7.51
N PRO A 355 4.08 15.09 8.58
CA PRO A 355 4.07 16.55 8.46
C PRO A 355 5.43 17.09 8.01
N ASP A 356 5.46 18.34 7.53
CA ASP A 356 6.69 19.04 7.13
C ASP A 356 7.65 19.30 8.31
N ASN A 357 7.17 19.30 9.56
CA ASN A 357 7.96 19.54 10.78
C ASN A 357 8.67 20.90 10.88
N GLY A 358 8.35 21.85 9.98
CA GLY A 358 8.77 23.25 10.07
C GLY A 358 10.30 23.42 10.18
N ALA A 359 10.74 24.31 11.07
CA ALA A 359 12.17 24.65 11.22
C ALA A 359 13.06 23.47 11.68
N ALA A 360 12.48 22.41 12.25
CA ALA A 360 13.24 21.21 12.62
C ALA A 360 13.61 20.35 11.40
N ASN A 361 12.98 20.60 10.25
CA ASN A 361 13.21 19.87 9.02
C ASN A 361 14.14 20.64 8.08
N THR A 362 15.23 20.00 7.65
CA THR A 362 16.19 20.56 6.69
C THR A 362 15.83 20.27 5.24
N LEU A 363 14.60 19.80 4.99
CA LEU A 363 14.04 19.55 3.67
C LEU A 363 14.12 20.80 2.79
N ASN A 364 14.68 20.67 1.58
CA ASN A 364 14.61 21.72 0.60
C ASN A 364 13.25 21.67 -0.13
N LYS A 365 12.36 22.62 0.17
CA LYS A 365 11.02 22.69 -0.43
C LYS A 365 11.03 22.87 -1.94
N THR A 366 12.01 23.59 -2.48
CA THR A 366 12.17 23.74 -3.94
C THR A 366 12.51 22.40 -4.58
N GLN A 367 13.39 21.61 -3.96
CA GLN A 367 13.72 20.27 -4.44
C GLN A 367 12.54 19.31 -4.33
N LEU A 368 11.79 19.34 -3.21
CA LEU A 368 10.58 18.54 -3.08
C LEU A 368 9.55 18.93 -4.14
N ALA A 369 9.36 20.23 -4.42
CA ALA A 369 8.48 20.69 -5.48
C ALA A 369 8.92 20.19 -6.87
N ALA A 370 10.23 20.14 -7.13
CA ALA A 370 10.77 19.55 -8.36
C ALA A 370 10.44 18.06 -8.47
N TYR A 371 10.57 17.28 -7.39
CA TYR A 371 10.18 15.86 -7.39
C TYR A 371 8.66 15.65 -7.50
N VAL A 372 7.84 16.51 -6.89
CA VAL A 372 6.39 16.50 -7.08
C VAL A 372 6.04 16.73 -8.55
N ASN A 373 6.71 17.68 -9.22
CA ASN A 373 6.53 17.94 -10.64
C ASN A 373 7.06 16.78 -11.51
N GLU A 374 8.18 16.15 -11.14
CA GLU A 374 8.71 14.95 -11.79
C GLU A 374 7.70 13.80 -11.75
N ALA A 375 7.01 13.63 -10.63
CA ALA A 375 5.97 12.60 -10.48
C ALA A 375 4.66 12.95 -11.20
N ASN A 376 4.42 14.24 -11.51
CA ASN A 376 3.20 14.72 -12.17
C ASN A 376 3.21 14.46 -13.69
N THR A 377 3.22 13.19 -14.07
CA THR A 377 3.25 12.71 -15.45
C THR A 377 1.93 12.06 -15.84
N SER A 378 1.66 11.97 -17.14
CA SER A 378 0.48 11.29 -17.67
C SER A 378 0.37 9.83 -17.19
N ALA A 379 1.49 9.12 -17.09
CA ALA A 379 1.51 7.73 -16.60
C ALA A 379 1.08 7.64 -15.12
N THR A 380 1.56 8.53 -14.26
CA THR A 380 1.18 8.55 -12.84
C THR A 380 -0.29 8.96 -12.65
N LEU A 381 -0.78 9.91 -13.46
CA LEU A 381 -2.16 10.39 -13.40
C LEU A 381 -3.20 9.42 -14.00
N ASN A 382 -2.75 8.40 -14.71
CA ASN A 382 -3.62 7.42 -15.36
C ASN A 382 -3.07 6.00 -15.11
N PRO A 383 -3.17 5.51 -13.86
CA PRO A 383 -2.73 4.16 -13.55
C PRO A 383 -3.54 3.14 -14.35
N THR A 384 -2.84 2.16 -14.92
CA THR A 384 -3.42 1.10 -15.76
C THR A 384 -2.96 -0.27 -15.29
N GLY A 385 -3.65 -1.32 -15.73
CA GLY A 385 -3.37 -2.70 -15.37
C GLY A 385 -4.57 -3.34 -14.68
N ASP A 386 -4.32 -4.49 -14.04
CA ASP A 386 -5.29 -5.11 -13.15
C ASP A 386 -5.42 -4.35 -11.81
N SER A 387 -6.34 -4.82 -10.98
CA SER A 387 -6.64 -4.21 -9.68
C SER A 387 -5.41 -4.04 -8.77
N TYR A 388 -4.38 -4.88 -8.85
CA TYR A 388 -3.15 -4.70 -8.06
C TYR A 388 -2.35 -3.48 -8.53
N TRP A 389 -2.05 -3.41 -9.82
CA TRP A 389 -1.23 -2.33 -10.39
C TRP A 389 -1.95 -0.99 -10.38
N VAL A 390 -3.26 -0.98 -10.65
CA VAL A 390 -4.09 0.21 -10.47
C VAL A 390 -4.12 0.62 -9.00
N GLY A 391 -4.25 -0.34 -8.08
CA GLY A 391 -4.11 -0.14 -6.64
C GLY A 391 -2.80 0.54 -6.28
N LYS A 392 -1.65 -0.02 -6.66
CA LYS A 392 -0.33 0.59 -6.40
C LYS A 392 -0.24 2.03 -6.95
N GLY A 393 -0.77 2.28 -8.14
CA GLY A 393 -0.86 3.63 -8.72
C GLY A 393 -1.73 4.59 -7.88
N LEU A 394 -2.88 4.14 -7.38
CA LEU A 394 -3.72 4.89 -6.45
C LEU A 394 -3.01 5.16 -5.11
N GLY A 395 -2.27 4.17 -4.59
CA GLY A 395 -1.43 4.32 -3.39
C GLY A 395 -0.35 5.38 -3.56
N LYS A 396 0.33 5.40 -4.72
CA LYS A 396 1.32 6.40 -5.09
C LYS A 396 0.72 7.81 -5.14
N LEU A 397 -0.43 7.96 -5.79
CA LEU A 397 -1.14 9.25 -5.86
C LEU A 397 -1.54 9.73 -4.46
N ALA A 398 -2.01 8.82 -3.60
CA ALA A 398 -2.38 9.15 -2.22
C ALA A 398 -1.22 9.74 -1.42
N GLU A 399 0.00 9.22 -1.60
CA GLU A 399 1.22 9.78 -0.97
C GLU A 399 1.65 11.10 -1.61
N LEU A 400 1.33 11.39 -2.87
CA LEU A 400 1.72 12.66 -3.52
C LEU A 400 0.81 13.84 -3.16
N VAL A 401 -0.47 13.61 -2.86
CA VAL A 401 -1.45 14.66 -2.53
C VAL A 401 -1.02 15.56 -1.35
N PRO A 402 -0.65 15.03 -0.17
CA PRO A 402 -0.22 15.88 0.94
C PRO A 402 1.09 16.61 0.64
N LEU A 403 1.96 16.01 -0.17
CA LEU A 403 3.30 16.51 -0.47
C LEU A 403 3.22 17.72 -1.40
N ALA A 404 2.34 17.65 -2.41
CA ALA A 404 2.01 18.80 -3.25
C ALA A 404 1.44 19.97 -2.41
N GLY A 405 0.65 19.68 -1.39
CA GLY A 405 0.17 20.68 -0.43
C GLY A 405 1.28 21.31 0.40
N GLN A 406 2.22 20.51 0.93
CA GLN A 406 3.34 20.99 1.75
C GLN A 406 4.27 21.97 1.01
N VAL A 407 4.36 21.86 -0.32
CA VAL A 407 5.13 22.77 -1.18
C VAL A 407 4.28 23.86 -1.85
N GLY A 408 2.99 23.95 -1.55
CA GLY A 408 2.08 24.95 -2.14
C GLY A 408 1.75 24.73 -3.62
N ASN A 409 1.98 23.53 -4.17
CA ASN A 409 1.68 23.19 -5.56
C ASN A 409 0.22 22.71 -5.70
N SER A 410 -0.72 23.66 -5.63
CA SER A 410 -2.15 23.40 -5.71
C SER A 410 -2.60 22.75 -7.03
N ALA A 411 -1.89 23.04 -8.13
CA ALA A 411 -2.16 22.46 -9.44
C ALA A 411 -1.87 20.95 -9.46
N ALA A 412 -0.69 20.53 -8.99
CA ALA A 412 -0.36 19.11 -8.88
C ALA A 412 -1.27 18.40 -7.87
N GLN A 413 -1.54 19.03 -6.72
CA GLN A 413 -2.44 18.47 -5.71
C GLN A 413 -3.84 18.20 -6.28
N THR A 414 -4.38 19.13 -7.05
CA THR A 414 -5.69 18.98 -7.71
C THR A 414 -5.64 17.90 -8.79
N ALA A 415 -4.57 17.85 -9.60
CA ALA A 415 -4.39 16.81 -10.62
C ALA A 415 -4.35 15.40 -9.99
N PHE A 416 -3.64 15.22 -8.88
CA PHE A 416 -3.59 13.94 -8.16
C PHE A 416 -4.95 13.57 -7.56
N LEU A 417 -5.65 14.51 -6.93
CA LEU A 417 -7.01 14.29 -6.41
C LEU A 417 -8.02 13.96 -7.52
N ASP A 418 -7.92 14.62 -8.67
CA ASP A 418 -8.76 14.34 -9.84
C ASP A 418 -8.47 12.97 -10.44
N ALA A 419 -7.20 12.56 -10.47
CA ALA A 419 -6.81 11.21 -10.89
C ALA A 419 -7.37 10.15 -9.95
N ILE A 420 -7.18 10.30 -8.63
CA ILE A 420 -7.76 9.39 -7.62
C ILE A 420 -9.28 9.31 -7.79
N GLN A 421 -9.96 10.45 -7.84
CA GLN A 421 -11.41 10.50 -7.95
C GLN A 421 -11.91 9.86 -9.26
N ARG A 422 -11.26 10.13 -10.40
CA ARG A 422 -11.62 9.54 -11.69
C ARG A 422 -11.45 8.02 -11.67
N THR A 423 -10.29 7.53 -11.24
CA THR A 423 -9.99 6.09 -11.20
C THR A 423 -10.89 5.34 -10.22
N LEU A 424 -11.15 5.88 -9.03
CA LEU A 424 -12.08 5.26 -8.09
C LEU A 424 -13.50 5.18 -8.66
N GLN A 425 -14.00 6.27 -9.27
CA GLN A 425 -15.35 6.26 -9.84
C GLN A 425 -15.46 5.28 -11.03
N ASP A 426 -14.44 5.19 -11.89
CA ASP A 426 -14.38 4.22 -12.99
C ASP A 426 -14.53 2.78 -12.48
N TRP A 427 -13.80 2.40 -11.42
CA TRP A 427 -13.88 1.04 -10.87
C TRP A 427 -15.14 0.75 -10.06
N LEU A 428 -15.72 1.77 -9.40
CA LEU A 428 -16.83 1.60 -8.46
C LEU A 428 -18.21 1.83 -9.09
N ASP A 429 -18.28 2.37 -10.31
CA ASP A 429 -19.55 2.64 -10.97
C ASP A 429 -20.20 1.41 -11.62
N GLY A 430 -19.50 0.27 -11.64
CA GLY A 430 -19.99 -0.98 -12.21
C GLY A 430 -20.19 -0.94 -13.73
N GLN A 431 -19.57 0.01 -14.43
CA GLN A 431 -19.63 0.21 -15.87
C GLN A 431 -18.23 0.13 -16.49
N GLY A 432 -18.16 0.16 -17.83
CA GLY A 432 -16.88 0.22 -18.54
C GLY A 432 -16.09 -1.10 -18.50
N SER A 433 -14.77 -0.98 -18.70
CA SER A 433 -13.84 -2.11 -18.73
C SER A 433 -13.18 -2.41 -17.39
N ASN A 434 -13.25 -1.46 -16.44
CA ASN A 434 -12.66 -1.56 -15.11
C ASN A 434 -13.79 -1.56 -14.10
N TYR A 435 -14.09 -2.68 -13.44
CA TYR A 435 -15.20 -2.71 -12.49
C TYR A 435 -15.12 -3.85 -11.49
N PHE A 436 -15.83 -3.72 -10.37
CA PHE A 436 -16.09 -4.81 -9.45
C PHE A 436 -17.37 -5.57 -9.79
N ALA A 437 -17.31 -6.90 -9.79
CA ALA A 437 -18.46 -7.78 -9.96
C ALA A 437 -18.67 -8.64 -8.71
N TYR A 438 -19.92 -8.83 -8.31
CA TYR A 438 -20.26 -9.64 -7.13
C TYR A 438 -20.54 -11.10 -7.53
N ASN A 439 -19.68 -12.02 -7.09
CA ASN A 439 -19.91 -13.45 -7.16
C ASN A 439 -20.77 -13.90 -5.98
N SER A 440 -22.04 -14.18 -6.26
CA SER A 440 -23.01 -14.53 -5.22
C SER A 440 -22.84 -15.95 -4.65
N ALA A 441 -22.19 -16.86 -5.36
CA ALA A 441 -21.95 -18.23 -4.88
C ALA A 441 -20.95 -18.23 -3.73
N TRP A 442 -19.88 -17.46 -3.87
CA TRP A 442 -18.80 -17.33 -2.87
C TRP A 442 -19.01 -16.13 -1.94
N GLY A 443 -19.94 -15.24 -2.27
CA GLY A 443 -20.17 -14.02 -1.52
C GLY A 443 -18.95 -13.14 -1.56
N THR A 444 -18.51 -12.78 -2.77
CA THR A 444 -17.28 -12.00 -2.95
C THR A 444 -17.31 -10.99 -4.09
N LEU A 445 -16.64 -9.84 -3.92
CA LEU A 445 -16.37 -8.87 -4.98
C LEU A 445 -15.07 -9.22 -5.69
N ILE A 446 -15.10 -9.21 -7.03
CA ILE A 446 -13.94 -9.49 -7.88
C ILE A 446 -13.70 -8.27 -8.77
N GLY A 447 -12.49 -7.73 -8.74
CA GLY A 447 -12.09 -6.61 -9.59
C GLY A 447 -11.63 -7.09 -10.97
N TYR A 448 -12.12 -6.45 -12.02
CA TYR A 448 -11.71 -6.69 -13.40
C TYR A 448 -11.08 -5.42 -13.99
N PRO A 449 -9.91 -5.51 -14.67
CA PRO A 449 -9.12 -6.73 -14.89
C PRO A 449 -8.57 -7.34 -13.59
N GLN A 450 -8.57 -8.67 -13.53
CA GLN A 450 -8.08 -9.46 -12.39
C GLN A 450 -6.57 -9.68 -12.51
N GLY A 451 -5.90 -9.84 -11.37
CA GLY A 451 -4.46 -10.12 -11.30
C GLY A 451 -4.16 -11.10 -10.18
N TYR A 452 -3.07 -11.86 -10.33
CA TYR A 452 -2.51 -12.73 -9.28
C TYR A 452 -3.49 -13.78 -8.71
N GLY A 453 -4.51 -14.16 -9.48
CA GLY A 453 -5.53 -15.14 -9.05
C GLY A 453 -6.64 -14.54 -8.20
N SER A 454 -6.82 -13.21 -8.21
CA SER A 454 -7.91 -12.53 -7.49
C SER A 454 -9.31 -12.96 -7.96
N GLU A 455 -9.45 -13.47 -9.18
CA GLU A 455 -10.71 -14.11 -9.64
C GLU A 455 -10.72 -15.61 -9.34
N GLU A 456 -9.79 -16.36 -9.94
CA GLU A 456 -9.85 -17.81 -9.99
C GLU A 456 -9.55 -18.49 -8.67
N GLU A 457 -8.74 -17.84 -7.82
CA GLU A 457 -8.20 -18.39 -6.58
C GLU A 457 -8.67 -17.59 -5.34
N LEU A 458 -9.31 -16.44 -5.54
CA LEU A 458 -9.69 -15.46 -4.50
C LEU A 458 -8.50 -15.00 -3.66
N ASN A 459 -7.37 -14.80 -4.33
CA ASN A 459 -6.14 -14.35 -3.69
C ASN A 459 -6.16 -12.83 -3.44
N ASP A 460 -5.47 -12.40 -2.39
CA ASP A 460 -4.89 -11.05 -2.31
C ASP A 460 -5.87 -9.87 -2.27
N HIS A 461 -7.14 -10.12 -1.98
CA HIS A 461 -8.18 -9.08 -1.89
C HIS A 461 -7.81 -7.91 -0.95
N HIS A 462 -7.38 -8.20 0.27
CA HIS A 462 -6.80 -7.22 1.19
C HIS A 462 -5.63 -6.40 0.61
N PHE A 463 -4.67 -7.02 -0.09
CA PHE A 463 -3.55 -6.31 -0.73
C PHE A 463 -4.05 -5.34 -1.80
N HIS A 464 -4.93 -5.81 -2.70
CA HIS A 464 -5.46 -4.99 -3.78
C HIS A 464 -6.31 -3.84 -3.24
N TRP A 465 -7.28 -4.13 -2.38
CA TRP A 465 -8.27 -3.16 -1.92
C TRP A 465 -7.72 -2.20 -0.89
N GLY A 466 -6.68 -2.59 -0.15
CA GLY A 466 -5.98 -1.69 0.77
C GLY A 466 -5.56 -0.39 0.08
N TYR A 467 -5.11 -0.47 -1.17
CA TYR A 467 -4.76 0.71 -1.95
C TYR A 467 -5.98 1.54 -2.40
N PHE A 468 -7.07 0.89 -2.81
CA PHE A 468 -8.32 1.60 -3.16
C PHE A 468 -8.91 2.33 -1.95
N ILE A 469 -8.95 1.66 -0.79
CA ILE A 469 -9.45 2.23 0.46
C ILE A 469 -8.55 3.37 0.94
N LYS A 470 -7.22 3.22 0.82
CA LYS A 470 -6.25 4.29 1.13
C LYS A 470 -6.48 5.53 0.26
N ALA A 471 -6.66 5.35 -1.05
CA ALA A 471 -6.92 6.46 -1.95
C ALA A 471 -8.29 7.11 -1.68
N ALA A 472 -9.30 6.31 -1.36
CA ALA A 472 -10.62 6.82 -0.95
C ALA A 472 -10.56 7.59 0.38
N ALA A 473 -9.78 7.13 1.36
CA ALA A 473 -9.52 7.86 2.60
C ALA A 473 -8.84 9.20 2.30
N THR A 474 -7.83 9.23 1.42
CA THR A 474 -7.21 10.49 0.98
C THR A 474 -8.24 11.41 0.33
N LEU A 475 -9.08 10.89 -0.56
CA LEU A 475 -10.13 11.69 -1.20
C LEU A 475 -11.15 12.22 -0.19
N ALA A 476 -11.58 11.41 0.78
CA ALA A 476 -12.50 11.83 1.85
C ALA A 476 -11.89 12.91 2.76
N GLN A 477 -10.57 12.93 2.93
CA GLN A 477 -9.87 13.98 3.68
C GLN A 477 -9.96 15.34 2.98
N TYR A 478 -9.72 15.40 1.66
CA TYR A 478 -9.62 16.66 0.90
C TYR A 478 -10.93 17.05 0.19
N ARG A 479 -11.82 16.09 -0.09
CA ARG A 479 -13.12 16.25 -0.75
C ARG A 479 -14.21 15.46 -0.01
N PRO A 480 -14.55 15.83 1.24
CA PRO A 480 -15.44 15.05 2.10
C PRO A 480 -16.85 14.85 1.52
N THR A 481 -17.31 15.74 0.64
CA THR A 481 -18.62 15.59 -0.04
C THR A 481 -18.64 14.45 -1.06
N TRP A 482 -17.48 13.99 -1.55
CA TRP A 482 -17.39 12.87 -2.50
C TRP A 482 -18.02 11.60 -1.94
N VAL A 483 -17.84 11.33 -0.64
CA VAL A 483 -18.39 10.13 0.03
C VAL A 483 -19.91 9.99 -0.18
N ASN A 484 -20.62 11.12 -0.26
CA ASN A 484 -22.07 11.19 -0.43
C ASN A 484 -22.52 11.28 -1.89
N GLY A 485 -21.57 11.38 -2.84
CA GLY A 485 -21.88 11.22 -4.27
C GLY A 485 -22.32 9.79 -4.56
N ALA A 486 -23.02 9.59 -5.67
CA ALA A 486 -23.59 8.30 -6.04
C ALA A 486 -23.05 7.77 -7.38
N THR A 487 -22.93 6.45 -7.48
CA THR A 487 -22.78 5.71 -8.73
C THR A 487 -24.00 5.96 -9.64
N PRO A 488 -23.91 5.66 -10.94
CA PRO A 488 -25.06 5.72 -11.84
C PRO A 488 -26.27 4.89 -11.37
N GLN A 489 -26.05 3.88 -10.51
CA GLN A 489 -27.08 2.98 -9.98
C GLN A 489 -27.62 3.43 -8.62
N GLY A 490 -27.14 4.55 -8.08
CA GLY A 490 -27.67 5.19 -6.88
C GLY A 490 -27.00 4.76 -5.57
N ARG A 491 -25.97 3.90 -5.62
CA ARG A 491 -25.16 3.55 -4.45
C ARG A 491 -24.16 4.65 -4.17
N THR A 492 -23.97 5.04 -2.91
CA THR A 492 -22.98 6.09 -2.60
C THR A 492 -21.55 5.57 -2.76
N TRP A 493 -20.61 6.41 -3.18
CA TRP A 493 -19.21 6.02 -3.28
C TRP A 493 -18.65 5.53 -1.94
N GLY A 494 -19.08 6.15 -0.83
CA GLY A 494 -18.75 5.70 0.51
C GLY A 494 -19.26 4.29 0.85
N ALA A 495 -20.48 3.96 0.41
CA ALA A 495 -21.01 2.61 0.56
C ALA A 495 -20.23 1.60 -0.27
N SER A 496 -19.84 1.94 -1.51
CA SER A 496 -19.05 1.04 -2.36
C SER A 496 -17.67 0.72 -1.77
N ILE A 497 -17.00 1.71 -1.15
CA ILE A 497 -15.76 1.46 -0.41
C ILE A 497 -15.99 0.56 0.80
N ASN A 498 -17.10 0.74 1.53
CA ASN A 498 -17.44 -0.16 2.63
C ASN A 498 -17.70 -1.59 2.14
N ASP A 499 -18.20 -1.80 0.93
CA ASP A 499 -18.38 -3.16 0.39
C ASP A 499 -17.05 -3.86 0.13
N LEU A 500 -16.03 -3.14 -0.37
CA LEU A 500 -14.67 -3.69 -0.49
C LEU A 500 -14.10 -4.09 0.88
N ILE A 501 -14.33 -3.26 1.91
CA ILE A 501 -13.94 -3.58 3.29
C ILE A 501 -14.68 -4.82 3.80
N MET A 502 -15.99 -4.88 3.55
CA MET A 502 -16.82 -6.01 3.97
C MET A 502 -16.40 -7.31 3.27
N ASP A 503 -15.96 -7.26 2.02
CA ASP A 503 -15.47 -8.47 1.40
C ASP A 503 -14.20 -9.02 2.07
N ALA A 504 -13.18 -8.18 2.29
CA ALA A 504 -11.89 -8.67 2.78
C ALA A 504 -11.90 -8.87 4.29
N ALA A 505 -12.73 -8.11 5.01
CA ALA A 505 -12.66 -8.00 6.46
C ALA A 505 -14.02 -7.71 7.13
N ASN A 506 -15.14 -8.31 6.71
CA ASN A 506 -16.45 -8.13 7.38
C ASN A 506 -16.33 -8.31 8.91
N PRO A 507 -16.51 -7.24 9.73
CA PRO A 507 -16.34 -7.33 11.17
C PRO A 507 -17.54 -7.96 11.89
N THR A 508 -18.65 -8.21 11.17
CA THR A 508 -19.93 -8.62 11.74
C THR A 508 -20.12 -10.14 11.71
N THR A 509 -21.10 -10.64 12.46
CA THR A 509 -21.54 -12.04 12.36
C THR A 509 -22.59 -12.25 11.28
N ASN A 510 -23.09 -11.17 10.66
CA ASN A 510 -23.98 -11.26 9.52
C ASN A 510 -23.14 -11.56 8.27
N THR A 511 -23.16 -12.82 7.86
CA THR A 511 -22.41 -13.33 6.71
C THR A 511 -23.29 -13.58 5.50
N SER A 512 -24.46 -12.92 5.41
CA SER A 512 -25.39 -13.12 4.28
C SER A 512 -24.83 -12.66 2.93
N GLN A 513 -23.88 -11.72 2.93
CA GLN A 513 -23.25 -11.16 1.73
C GLN A 513 -21.76 -11.47 1.63
N PHE A 514 -21.03 -11.35 2.74
CA PHE A 514 -19.59 -11.60 2.79
C PHE A 514 -19.26 -12.44 4.02
N PRO A 515 -18.33 -13.40 3.93
CA PRO A 515 -17.85 -14.12 5.11
C PRO A 515 -17.19 -13.16 6.09
N ARG A 516 -17.19 -13.52 7.37
CA ARG A 516 -16.57 -12.74 8.44
C ARG A 516 -15.05 -12.77 8.27
N ILE A 517 -14.41 -11.61 8.40
CA ILE A 517 -12.94 -11.42 8.41
C ILE A 517 -12.14 -12.24 7.38
N ARG A 518 -12.65 -12.36 6.14
CA ARG A 518 -12.15 -13.27 5.09
C ARG A 518 -10.64 -13.53 5.12
N ASN A 519 -9.82 -12.49 4.95
CA ASN A 519 -8.38 -12.68 4.81
C ASN A 519 -7.68 -12.92 6.15
N PHE A 520 -8.23 -12.41 7.26
CA PHE A 520 -7.53 -12.36 8.55
C PHE A 520 -7.84 -13.57 9.41
N ASP A 521 -6.81 -14.37 9.73
CA ASP A 521 -6.91 -15.45 10.70
C ASP A 521 -6.65 -14.90 12.11
N PRO A 522 -7.69 -14.79 12.96
CA PRO A 522 -7.56 -14.12 14.24
C PRO A 522 -6.65 -14.89 15.21
N TYR A 523 -6.54 -16.21 15.08
CA TYR A 523 -5.74 -17.02 15.98
C TYR A 523 -4.29 -17.11 15.51
N ALA A 524 -4.02 -17.22 14.21
CA ALA A 524 -2.66 -17.09 13.67
C ALA A 524 -2.10 -15.67 13.82
N GLY A 525 -2.99 -14.67 13.88
CA GLY A 525 -2.69 -13.27 14.16
C GLY A 525 -2.23 -12.48 12.94
N HIS A 526 -2.40 -13.04 11.75
CA HIS A 526 -2.04 -12.43 10.47
C HIS A 526 -3.01 -12.89 9.37
N SER A 527 -3.06 -12.19 8.25
CA SER A 527 -3.88 -12.63 7.12
C SER A 527 -3.29 -13.82 6.36
N TRP A 528 -4.11 -14.42 5.50
CA TRP A 528 -3.72 -15.41 4.52
C TRP A 528 -4.05 -14.90 3.11
N ALA A 529 -3.07 -15.03 2.22
CA ALA A 529 -3.14 -14.55 0.85
C ALA A 529 -4.02 -15.46 -0.02
N ALA A 530 -3.83 -16.78 0.06
CA ALA A 530 -4.46 -17.71 -0.88
C ALA A 530 -5.88 -18.09 -0.46
N GLY A 531 -6.88 -17.88 -1.33
CA GLY A 531 -8.29 -18.17 -1.02
C GLY A 531 -8.59 -19.65 -0.77
N HIS A 532 -7.73 -20.54 -1.29
CA HIS A 532 -7.99 -21.97 -1.38
C HIS A 532 -7.13 -22.85 -0.45
N ALA A 533 -6.01 -22.34 0.12
CA ALA A 533 -5.07 -23.10 0.96
C ALA A 533 -4.60 -24.47 0.39
N GLY A 534 -4.55 -24.56 -0.94
CA GLY A 534 -4.45 -25.81 -1.71
C GLY A 534 -3.00 -26.21 -2.00
N PHE A 535 -2.17 -26.18 -0.96
CA PHE A 535 -0.75 -26.51 -1.03
C PHE A 535 -0.38 -27.52 0.06
N ALA A 536 0.65 -28.33 -0.19
CA ALA A 536 1.19 -29.26 0.79
C ALA A 536 1.71 -28.58 2.08
N ALA A 537 2.04 -27.29 2.00
CA ALA A 537 2.52 -26.47 3.12
C ALA A 537 1.39 -25.70 3.84
N GLY A 538 0.12 -25.89 3.45
CA GLY A 538 -1.01 -25.12 3.93
C GLY A 538 -1.14 -23.75 3.24
N ASN A 539 -1.79 -22.80 3.92
CA ASN A 539 -1.94 -21.44 3.40
C ASN A 539 -0.64 -20.62 3.55
N ASN A 540 -0.54 -19.46 2.90
CA ASN A 540 0.64 -18.60 2.91
C ASN A 540 0.29 -17.10 2.94
N GLN A 541 1.25 -16.29 3.38
CA GLN A 541 1.28 -14.85 3.21
C GLN A 541 2.72 -14.42 2.90
N GLU A 542 2.90 -13.65 1.83
CA GLU A 542 4.17 -13.05 1.45
C GLU A 542 4.30 -11.65 2.04
N SER A 543 3.56 -10.69 1.48
CA SER A 543 3.64 -9.25 1.75
C SER A 543 2.86 -8.87 3.01
N SER A 544 3.47 -9.06 4.18
CA SER A 544 2.83 -8.64 5.45
C SER A 544 2.65 -7.13 5.57
N SER A 545 3.45 -6.33 4.86
CA SER A 545 3.37 -4.87 4.85
C SER A 545 2.20 -4.34 4.01
N GLU A 546 1.72 -5.08 3.00
CA GLU A 546 0.48 -4.73 2.30
C GLU A 546 -0.77 -4.98 3.13
N ASP A 547 -0.74 -6.01 3.99
CA ASP A 547 -1.75 -6.25 5.02
C ASP A 547 -1.80 -5.09 6.02
N MET A 548 -0.62 -4.65 6.50
CA MET A 548 -0.51 -3.47 7.37
C MET A 548 -1.00 -2.18 6.69
N ASN A 549 -0.80 -2.04 5.37
CA ASN A 549 -1.34 -0.94 4.59
C ASN A 549 -2.88 -1.00 4.49
N PHE A 550 -3.46 -2.19 4.31
CA PHE A 550 -4.91 -2.41 4.37
C PHE A 550 -5.48 -2.04 5.75
N ALA A 551 -4.90 -2.57 6.82
CA ALA A 551 -5.34 -2.28 8.19
C ALA A 551 -5.27 -0.77 8.51
N ALA A 552 -4.19 -0.09 8.12
CA ALA A 552 -4.05 1.35 8.27
C ALA A 552 -5.07 2.15 7.44
N ALA A 553 -5.38 1.70 6.22
CA ALA A 553 -6.40 2.30 5.38
C ALA A 553 -7.79 2.23 6.04
N LEU A 554 -8.13 1.12 6.70
CA LEU A 554 -9.37 0.97 7.49
C LEU A 554 -9.42 1.96 8.66
N VAL A 555 -8.33 2.13 9.41
CA VAL A 555 -8.29 3.12 10.51
C VAL A 555 -8.54 4.53 9.98
N ASN A 556 -7.85 4.93 8.90
CA ASN A 556 -8.00 6.25 8.30
C ASN A 556 -9.40 6.46 7.71
N TRP A 557 -9.92 5.50 6.95
CA TRP A 557 -11.26 5.56 6.35
C TRP A 557 -12.35 5.63 7.42
N GLY A 558 -12.32 4.74 8.42
CA GLY A 558 -13.28 4.72 9.51
C GLY A 558 -13.26 6.01 10.34
N ALA A 559 -12.06 6.56 10.59
CA ALA A 559 -11.91 7.83 11.28
C ALA A 559 -12.49 9.02 10.48
N LEU A 560 -12.20 9.11 9.18
CA LEU A 560 -12.64 10.20 8.30
C LEU A 560 -14.15 10.20 8.00
N THR A 561 -14.76 9.01 7.98
CA THR A 561 -16.20 8.80 7.71
C THR A 561 -17.04 8.71 8.98
N GLY A 562 -16.41 8.69 10.17
CA GLY A 562 -17.11 8.51 11.44
C GLY A 562 -17.58 7.07 11.70
N ASN A 563 -17.11 6.10 10.91
CA ASN A 563 -17.42 4.68 11.09
C ASN A 563 -16.45 4.04 12.10
N SER A 564 -16.82 4.06 13.38
CA SER A 564 -16.02 3.49 14.47
C SER A 564 -15.82 1.98 14.34
N ALA A 565 -16.78 1.23 13.80
CA ALA A 565 -16.66 -0.22 13.64
C ALA A 565 -15.53 -0.58 12.66
N VAL A 566 -15.45 0.13 11.53
CA VAL A 566 -14.35 -0.05 10.55
C VAL A 566 -13.02 0.46 11.11
N ARG A 567 -13.04 1.60 11.81
CA ARG A 567 -11.85 2.15 12.45
C ARG A 567 -11.26 1.15 13.46
N ASP A 568 -12.09 0.61 14.35
CA ASP A 568 -11.66 -0.28 15.42
C ASP A 568 -11.30 -1.68 14.90
N LEU A 569 -11.92 -2.14 13.80
CA LEU A 569 -11.45 -3.28 13.03
C LEU A 569 -10.02 -3.04 12.52
N GLY A 570 -9.76 -1.91 11.86
CA GLY A 570 -8.41 -1.57 11.39
C GLY A 570 -7.37 -1.53 12.52
N ILE A 571 -7.76 -1.02 13.70
CA ILE A 571 -6.89 -1.03 14.90
C ILE A 571 -6.61 -2.45 15.37
N TYR A 572 -7.64 -3.31 15.38
CA TYR A 572 -7.52 -4.71 15.76
C TYR A 572 -6.57 -5.47 14.83
N LEU A 573 -6.76 -5.35 13.51
CA LEU A 573 -5.92 -5.96 12.49
C LEU A 573 -4.47 -5.46 12.63
N TYR A 574 -4.24 -4.15 12.56
CA TYR A 574 -2.91 -3.54 12.59
C TYR A 574 -2.11 -3.92 13.84
N THR A 575 -2.75 -3.89 15.01
CA THR A 575 -2.07 -4.19 16.29
C THR A 575 -1.75 -5.68 16.41
N THR A 576 -2.64 -6.56 15.96
CA THR A 576 -2.46 -8.01 16.05
C THR A 576 -1.43 -8.47 15.03
N GLU A 577 -1.50 -7.98 13.79
CA GLU A 577 -0.53 -8.24 12.72
C GLU A 577 0.86 -7.76 13.09
N THR A 578 0.99 -6.56 13.68
CA THR A 578 2.30 -6.08 14.18
C THR A 578 2.94 -7.12 15.10
N ALA A 579 2.18 -7.67 16.05
CA ALA A 579 2.68 -8.66 16.99
C ALA A 579 3.05 -9.98 16.30
N ALA A 580 2.30 -10.40 15.27
CA ALA A 580 2.63 -11.58 14.48
C ALA A 580 3.88 -11.36 13.61
N ILE A 581 3.97 -10.24 12.89
CA ILE A 581 5.08 -9.88 12.00
C ILE A 581 6.41 -9.82 12.75
N GLU A 582 6.42 -9.17 13.92
CA GLU A 582 7.60 -9.10 14.78
C GLU A 582 8.15 -10.49 15.14
N GLN A 583 7.29 -11.51 15.22
CA GLN A 583 7.70 -12.88 15.56
C GLN A 583 7.96 -13.74 14.32
N TYR A 584 7.03 -13.78 13.38
CA TYR A 584 6.99 -14.82 12.33
C TYR A 584 7.72 -14.43 11.06
N TRP A 585 7.78 -13.14 10.75
CA TRP A 585 8.58 -12.63 9.65
C TRP A 585 9.97 -12.20 10.11
N PHE A 586 10.05 -11.47 11.22
CA PHE A 586 11.25 -10.75 11.63
C PHE A 586 12.03 -11.40 12.77
N ASN A 587 11.46 -12.43 13.41
CA ASN A 587 12.09 -13.17 14.50
C ASN A 587 12.70 -12.28 15.60
N GLN A 588 12.04 -11.18 15.94
CA GLN A 588 12.64 -10.16 16.79
C GLN A 588 12.90 -10.64 18.23
N SER A 589 12.13 -11.63 18.70
CA SER A 589 12.39 -12.29 20.00
C SER A 589 13.51 -13.33 19.94
N GLY A 590 13.90 -13.77 18.74
CA GLY A 590 14.81 -14.91 18.54
C GLY A 590 14.21 -16.28 18.89
N GLN A 591 12.88 -16.38 19.07
CA GLN A 591 12.20 -17.60 19.55
C GLN A 591 11.45 -18.38 18.46
N VAL A 592 11.42 -17.91 17.21
CA VAL A 592 10.62 -18.51 16.14
C VAL A 592 11.49 -19.24 15.12
N LEU A 593 12.44 -18.53 14.50
CA LEU A 593 13.26 -19.16 13.45
C LEU A 593 14.18 -20.20 14.08
N PRO A 594 14.22 -21.43 13.54
CA PRO A 594 14.97 -22.51 14.14
C PRO A 594 16.49 -22.31 14.01
N ALA A 595 17.23 -22.93 14.91
CA ALA A 595 18.69 -23.00 14.80
C ALA A 595 19.10 -23.59 13.43
N GLY A 596 20.11 -23.00 12.81
CA GLY A 596 20.57 -23.37 11.46
C GLY A 596 19.89 -22.60 10.32
N PHE A 597 18.73 -21.97 10.55
CA PHE A 597 18.11 -21.06 9.58
C PHE A 597 18.74 -19.67 9.71
N GLY A 598 19.95 -19.49 9.17
CA GLY A 598 20.79 -18.30 9.34
C GLY A 598 20.32 -17.04 8.59
N LYS A 599 19.02 -16.79 8.52
CA LYS A 599 18.40 -15.62 7.89
C LYS A 599 17.75 -14.73 8.97
N PRO A 600 17.82 -13.40 8.85
CA PRO A 600 17.23 -12.49 9.84
C PRO A 600 15.71 -12.40 9.71
N ALA A 601 15.15 -12.84 8.58
CA ALA A 601 13.74 -12.79 8.26
C ALA A 601 13.35 -13.89 7.29
N VAL A 602 12.04 -14.04 7.05
CA VAL A 602 11.49 -14.80 5.91
C VAL A 602 10.76 -13.85 4.96
N GLY A 603 10.74 -14.20 3.67
CA GLY A 603 9.91 -13.50 2.68
C GLY A 603 8.46 -13.97 2.73
N MET A 604 8.23 -15.23 3.10
CA MET A 604 6.90 -15.82 3.17
C MET A 604 6.73 -16.68 4.42
N VAL A 605 5.56 -16.55 5.03
CA VAL A 605 5.10 -17.44 6.10
C VAL A 605 4.07 -18.41 5.54
N TRP A 606 4.23 -19.70 5.87
CA TRP A 606 3.39 -20.82 5.44
C TRP A 606 2.79 -21.53 6.65
N GLY A 607 1.71 -22.29 6.46
CA GLY A 607 1.17 -23.16 7.51
C GLY A 607 2.25 -24.02 8.17
N ASP A 608 3.12 -24.65 7.38
CA ASP A 608 4.17 -25.55 7.88
C ASP A 608 5.48 -24.88 8.34
N GLY A 609 5.66 -23.58 8.15
CA GLY A 609 6.97 -22.95 8.32
C GLY A 609 7.13 -21.57 7.71
N GLY A 610 8.34 -21.26 7.27
CA GLY A 610 8.70 -19.99 6.67
C GLY A 610 9.81 -20.14 5.63
N ALA A 611 9.74 -19.35 4.56
CA ALA A 611 10.63 -19.43 3.42
C ALA A 611 11.34 -18.10 3.17
N TYR A 612 12.65 -18.15 2.97
CA TYR A 612 13.43 -17.02 2.45
C TYR A 612 13.34 -17.00 0.92
N SER A 613 12.15 -16.70 0.40
CA SER A 613 11.83 -16.67 -1.02
C SER A 613 10.69 -15.69 -1.29
N THR A 614 10.44 -15.39 -2.57
CA THR A 614 9.22 -14.73 -3.04
C THR A 614 8.59 -15.50 -4.19
N TRP A 615 7.38 -15.13 -4.59
CA TRP A 615 6.68 -15.69 -5.76
C TRP A 615 7.33 -15.33 -7.11
N PHE A 616 8.17 -14.29 -7.18
CA PHE A 616 8.66 -13.73 -8.44
C PHE A 616 10.18 -13.59 -8.54
N SER A 617 10.91 -13.57 -7.42
CA SER A 617 12.36 -13.33 -7.42
C SER A 617 13.12 -13.96 -6.24
N GLY A 618 14.31 -14.47 -6.52
CA GLY A 618 15.25 -14.96 -5.51
C GLY A 618 16.23 -13.90 -4.98
N GLU A 619 16.13 -12.65 -5.45
CA GLU A 619 17.02 -11.58 -5.00
C GLU A 619 16.69 -11.16 -3.57
N LYS A 620 17.73 -10.91 -2.76
CA LYS A 620 17.55 -10.51 -1.35
C LYS A 620 16.69 -9.26 -1.20
N GLU A 621 16.85 -8.30 -2.12
CA GLU A 621 16.05 -7.08 -2.15
C GLU A 621 14.56 -7.37 -2.30
N ALA A 622 14.18 -8.34 -3.14
CA ALA A 622 12.78 -8.74 -3.28
C ALA A 622 12.30 -9.45 -2.00
N ILE A 623 13.06 -10.42 -1.50
CA ILE A 623 12.68 -11.25 -0.34
C ILE A 623 12.51 -10.42 0.93
N GLN A 624 13.41 -9.47 1.19
CA GLN A 624 13.31 -8.60 2.37
C GLN A 624 12.40 -7.41 2.11
N GLY A 625 12.48 -6.79 0.93
CA GLY A 625 11.75 -5.56 0.59
C GLY A 625 10.24 -5.75 0.46
N ILE A 626 9.77 -6.94 0.09
CA ILE A 626 8.34 -7.23 -0.03
C ILE A 626 7.59 -7.13 1.31
N ASN A 627 8.29 -7.30 2.44
CA ASN A 627 7.75 -7.13 3.79
C ASN A 627 8.00 -5.74 4.39
N LEU A 628 8.49 -4.81 3.57
CA LEU A 628 8.69 -3.40 3.93
C LEU A 628 7.75 -2.48 3.12
N LEU A 629 7.48 -2.83 1.85
CA LEU A 629 6.64 -2.04 0.95
C LEU A 629 5.15 -2.34 1.13
N PRO A 630 4.24 -1.39 0.87
CA PRO A 630 4.52 0.01 0.59
C PRO A 630 4.97 0.75 1.85
N ILE A 631 5.98 1.62 1.71
CA ILE A 631 6.35 2.52 2.80
C ILE A 631 5.32 3.65 2.85
N THR A 632 4.78 3.90 4.04
CA THR A 632 3.81 4.96 4.30
C THR A 632 4.06 5.57 5.69
N ALA A 633 3.34 6.63 6.03
CA ALA A 633 3.34 7.16 7.40
C ALA A 633 2.70 6.20 8.44
N ALA A 634 2.05 5.13 7.99
CA ALA A 634 1.58 4.03 8.84
C ALA A 634 2.61 2.90 9.00
N SER A 635 3.78 2.96 8.35
CA SER A 635 4.85 1.96 8.51
C SER A 635 5.65 2.14 9.82
N THR A 636 5.16 2.95 10.78
CA THR A 636 5.80 3.21 12.07
C THR A 636 5.95 1.96 12.94
N TYR A 637 5.19 0.89 12.68
CA TYR A 637 5.40 -0.41 13.32
C TYR A 637 6.81 -0.96 13.09
N LEU A 638 7.42 -0.71 11.92
CA LEU A 638 8.80 -1.11 11.63
C LEU A 638 9.78 -0.45 12.61
N GLY A 639 9.50 0.80 13.00
CA GLY A 639 10.33 1.59 13.90
C GLY A 639 10.28 1.18 15.37
N ARG A 640 9.45 0.19 15.75
CA ARG A 640 9.38 -0.32 17.12
C ARG A 640 10.65 -1.06 17.54
N ASN A 641 11.40 -1.58 16.58
CA ASN A 641 12.70 -2.22 16.80
C ASN A 641 13.73 -1.73 15.76
N PRO A 642 14.32 -0.54 15.97
CA PRO A 642 15.29 0.02 15.03
C PRO A 642 16.56 -0.83 14.91
N ALA A 643 16.92 -1.62 15.93
CA ALA A 643 18.08 -2.50 15.87
C ALA A 643 17.87 -3.64 14.85
N TYR A 644 16.66 -4.20 14.78
CA TYR A 644 16.31 -5.22 13.79
C TYR A 644 16.45 -4.69 12.36
N LEU A 645 16.02 -3.46 12.09
CA LEU A 645 16.11 -2.88 10.74
C LEU A 645 17.56 -2.74 10.26
N LYS A 646 18.49 -2.45 11.17
CA LYS A 646 19.93 -2.50 10.85
C LYS A 646 20.37 -3.92 10.48
N THR A 647 20.01 -4.92 11.29
CA THR A 647 20.32 -6.33 11.00
C THR A 647 19.76 -6.77 9.65
N ASN A 648 18.51 -6.40 9.34
CA ASN A 648 17.87 -6.73 8.08
C ASN A 648 18.60 -6.09 6.89
N TYR A 649 18.95 -4.80 6.99
CA TYR A 649 19.69 -4.08 5.96
C TYR A 649 21.12 -4.62 5.76
N ASP A 650 21.87 -4.83 6.85
CA ASP A 650 23.25 -5.35 6.79
C ASP A 650 23.31 -6.75 6.18
N PHE A 651 22.23 -7.54 6.29
CA PHE A 651 22.16 -8.88 5.70
C PHE A 651 22.20 -8.88 4.16
N LEU A 652 21.88 -7.75 3.50
CA LEU A 652 22.13 -7.58 2.07
C LEU A 652 23.63 -7.77 1.75
N GLY A 653 24.51 -7.32 2.66
CA GLY A 653 25.97 -7.37 2.53
C GLY A 653 26.55 -6.33 1.55
N ARG A 654 25.69 -5.46 1.01
CA ARG A 654 26.00 -4.40 0.04
C ARG A 654 24.85 -3.38 0.01
N GLU A 655 25.07 -2.25 -0.64
CA GLU A 655 23.95 -1.37 -1.01
C GLU A 655 22.94 -2.14 -1.89
N PRO A 656 21.63 -1.89 -1.73
CA PRO A 656 20.60 -2.50 -2.56
C PRO A 656 20.76 -2.07 -4.03
N ASN A 657 20.57 -3.00 -4.96
CA ASN A 657 20.66 -2.76 -6.40
C ASN A 657 19.33 -2.25 -6.97
N SER A 658 18.21 -2.73 -6.41
CA SER A 658 16.84 -2.34 -6.71
C SER A 658 16.13 -1.91 -5.42
N TRP A 659 14.98 -1.23 -5.55
CA TRP A 659 14.15 -0.81 -4.41
C TRP A 659 14.91 -0.06 -3.31
N LYS A 660 15.87 0.77 -3.75
CA LYS A 660 16.76 1.51 -2.87
C LYS A 660 15.97 2.39 -1.90
N ASP A 661 14.95 3.07 -2.41
CA ASP A 661 13.98 3.84 -1.65
C ASP A 661 13.30 3.05 -0.54
N ILE A 662 12.83 1.83 -0.81
CA ILE A 662 12.16 0.99 0.19
C ILE A 662 13.12 0.69 1.35
N PHE A 663 14.34 0.24 1.04
CA PHE A 663 15.35 -0.06 2.05
C PHE A 663 15.83 1.17 2.80
N TRP A 664 16.07 2.29 2.11
CA TRP A 664 16.49 3.53 2.76
C TRP A 664 15.40 4.07 3.68
N SER A 665 14.14 4.01 3.26
CA SER A 665 13.01 4.52 4.05
C SER A 665 12.75 3.66 5.28
N ALA A 666 12.83 2.33 5.16
CA ALA A 666 12.78 1.45 6.32
C ALA A 666 13.99 1.69 7.24
N TYR A 667 15.21 1.70 6.70
CA TYR A 667 16.44 1.93 7.46
C TYR A 667 16.47 3.29 8.16
N ALA A 668 15.72 4.29 7.68
CA ALA A 668 15.63 5.60 8.32
C ALA A 668 15.03 5.57 9.74
N PHE A 669 14.21 4.56 10.07
CA PHE A 669 13.78 4.36 11.45
C PHE A 669 14.95 3.99 12.39
N HIS A 670 16.02 3.41 11.86
CA HIS A 670 17.26 3.17 12.57
C HIS A 670 18.17 4.41 12.53
N ASP A 671 18.54 4.85 11.32
CA ASP A 671 19.49 5.93 11.05
C ASP A 671 19.04 6.75 9.83
N ALA A 672 18.17 7.73 10.07
CA ALA A 672 17.66 8.64 9.05
C ALA A 672 18.74 9.53 8.43
N ALA A 673 19.79 9.91 9.19
CA ALA A 673 20.88 10.72 8.65
C ALA A 673 21.72 9.91 7.65
N GLY A 674 22.02 8.65 7.98
CA GLY A 674 22.67 7.71 7.05
C GLY A 674 21.82 7.41 5.83
N ALA A 675 20.50 7.22 5.99
CA ALA A 675 19.59 7.02 4.86
C ALA A 675 19.55 8.23 3.92
N LEU A 676 19.52 9.45 4.45
CA LEU A 676 19.62 10.69 3.65
C LEU A 676 20.94 10.80 2.89
N ALA A 677 22.06 10.43 3.52
CA ALA A 677 23.36 10.42 2.86
C ALA A 677 23.39 9.45 1.66
N LYS A 678 22.71 8.30 1.77
CA LYS A 678 22.57 7.31 0.68
C LYS A 678 21.65 7.79 -0.43
N PHE A 679 20.55 8.46 -0.09
CA PHE A 679 19.66 9.09 -1.07
C PHE A 679 20.42 10.08 -1.96
N GLY A 680 21.33 10.87 -1.36
CA GLY A 680 22.27 11.74 -2.08
C GLY A 680 21.56 12.68 -3.06
N SER A 681 21.92 12.62 -4.34
CA SER A 681 21.32 13.45 -5.40
C SER A 681 19.97 12.93 -5.91
N GLY A 682 19.41 11.86 -5.34
CA GLY A 682 18.19 11.21 -5.85
C GLY A 682 18.39 10.46 -7.17
N ALA A 683 19.63 10.08 -7.51
CA ALA A 683 19.95 9.33 -8.72
C ALA A 683 19.68 7.82 -8.55
N TYR A 684 18.42 7.44 -8.62
CA TYR A 684 17.96 6.05 -8.62
C TYR A 684 16.60 5.94 -9.33
N THR A 685 16.20 4.70 -9.62
CA THR A 685 14.85 4.37 -10.11
C THR A 685 13.98 3.97 -8.92
N PRO A 686 12.89 4.70 -8.64
CA PRO A 686 11.96 4.30 -7.59
C PRO A 686 11.30 2.94 -7.84
N GLU A 687 10.90 2.27 -6.77
CA GLU A 687 9.96 1.14 -6.87
C GLU A 687 8.63 1.61 -7.50
N ASP A 688 7.92 0.71 -8.20
CA ASP A 688 6.77 1.08 -9.03
C ASP A 688 5.59 1.68 -8.26
N GLY A 689 5.46 1.42 -6.96
CA GLY A 689 4.50 2.06 -6.06
C GLY A 689 5.00 3.34 -5.40
N GLU A 690 6.25 3.74 -5.64
CA GLU A 690 6.97 4.78 -4.89
C GLU A 690 7.40 5.97 -5.78
N THR A 691 7.85 7.07 -5.14
CA THR A 691 8.36 8.27 -5.84
C THR A 691 9.53 8.90 -5.10
N LYS A 692 10.40 9.58 -5.83
CA LYS A 692 11.45 10.42 -5.20
C LYS A 692 10.87 11.47 -4.26
N ALA A 693 9.68 12.01 -4.57
CA ALA A 693 9.02 13.02 -3.74
C ALA A 693 8.67 12.47 -2.36
N HIS A 694 8.01 11.31 -2.31
CA HIS A 694 7.64 10.68 -1.05
C HIS A 694 8.89 10.20 -0.29
N THR A 695 9.78 9.44 -0.93
CA THR A 695 11.06 9.02 -0.32
C THR A 695 11.85 10.20 0.27
N TYR A 696 12.04 11.28 -0.49
CA TYR A 696 12.77 12.47 -0.03
C TYR A 696 12.13 13.09 1.21
N GLN A 697 10.81 13.30 1.19
CA GLN A 697 10.11 13.88 2.33
C GLN A 697 10.08 12.97 3.55
N TYR A 698 9.93 11.66 3.33
CA TYR A 698 9.89 10.65 4.38
C TYR A 698 11.20 10.62 5.16
N LEU A 699 12.33 10.52 4.46
CA LEU A 699 13.67 10.49 5.04
C LEU A 699 13.98 11.78 5.82
N HIS A 700 13.63 12.93 5.25
CA HIS A 700 13.82 14.23 5.90
C HIS A 700 12.95 14.39 7.16
N SER A 701 11.70 13.90 7.11
CA SER A 701 10.79 13.92 8.25
C SER A 701 11.30 13.05 9.39
N LEU A 702 11.71 11.81 9.12
CA LEU A 702 12.30 10.94 10.14
C LEU A 702 13.61 11.49 10.68
N ASN A 703 14.44 12.12 9.84
CA ASN A 703 15.66 12.79 10.33
C ASN A 703 15.35 13.96 11.26
N ALA A 704 14.26 14.70 11.02
CA ALA A 704 13.82 15.78 11.91
C ALA A 704 13.24 15.23 13.23
N MET A 705 12.42 14.19 13.15
CA MET A 705 11.63 13.68 14.28
C MET A 705 12.39 12.69 15.18
N GLY A 706 13.30 11.89 14.60
CA GLY A 706 14.04 10.82 15.27
C GLY A 706 13.35 9.46 15.22
N GLN A 707 13.67 8.60 16.18
CA GLN A 707 13.15 7.22 16.25
C GLN A 707 11.75 7.19 16.83
N VAL A 708 10.94 6.18 16.48
CA VAL A 708 9.60 5.99 17.07
C VAL A 708 9.72 5.80 18.59
N ASP A 709 8.92 6.54 19.37
CA ASP A 709 8.82 6.40 20.83
C ASP A 709 7.50 5.70 21.19
N THR A 710 7.58 4.39 21.44
CA THR A 710 6.44 3.55 21.82
C THR A 710 5.98 3.73 23.27
N GLY A 711 6.69 4.55 24.05
CA GLY A 711 6.40 4.80 25.47
C GLY A 711 5.32 5.85 25.71
N VAL A 712 4.85 6.52 24.66
CA VAL A 712 3.82 7.57 24.74
C VAL A 712 2.66 7.25 23.80
N THR A 713 1.45 7.22 24.34
CA THR A 713 0.22 7.01 23.57
C THR A 713 -0.61 8.30 23.49
N ALA A 714 -1.66 8.33 22.67
CA ALA A 714 -2.60 9.44 22.61
C ALA A 714 -4.06 9.00 22.76
N ASN A 715 -4.94 9.94 23.10
CA ASN A 715 -6.39 9.73 23.22
C ASN A 715 -7.13 9.66 21.87
N VAL A 716 -6.41 9.64 20.75
CA VAL A 716 -6.90 9.49 19.38
C VAL A 716 -6.13 8.36 18.69
N PRO A 717 -6.71 7.66 17.70
CA PRO A 717 -6.01 6.59 17.00
C PRO A 717 -5.03 7.10 15.94
N ASN A 718 -5.16 8.35 15.48
CA ASN A 718 -4.29 8.89 14.45
C ASN A 718 -3.19 9.78 15.03
N TYR A 719 -2.14 9.15 15.53
CA TYR A 719 -0.98 9.82 16.11
C TYR A 719 0.30 9.02 15.85
N ALA A 720 1.44 9.67 16.06
CA ALA A 720 2.72 9.00 16.29
C ALA A 720 3.58 9.89 17.19
N VAL A 721 4.49 9.27 17.95
CA VAL A 721 5.47 10.00 18.76
C VAL A 721 6.85 9.52 18.35
N PHE A 722 7.76 10.49 18.21
CA PHE A 722 9.15 10.26 17.85
C PHE A 722 10.07 10.94 18.86
N ARG A 723 11.32 10.48 18.92
CA ARG A 723 12.34 11.00 19.81
C ARG A 723 13.69 11.13 19.11
N LYS A 724 14.25 12.33 19.15
CA LYS A 724 15.62 12.64 18.72
C LYS A 724 16.43 13.14 19.91
N GLY A 725 17.28 12.27 20.46
CA GLY A 725 17.99 12.55 21.71
C GLY A 725 17.02 12.79 22.87
N ALA A 726 17.07 13.99 23.47
CA ALA A 726 16.17 14.37 24.56
C ALA A 726 14.83 14.96 24.10
N VAL A 727 14.67 15.27 22.81
CA VAL A 727 13.50 15.98 22.28
C VAL A 727 12.50 14.98 21.73
N ARG A 728 11.24 15.07 22.19
CA ARG A 728 10.10 14.37 21.58
C ARG A 728 9.42 15.25 20.54
N THR A 729 9.01 14.62 19.45
CA THR A 729 8.09 15.19 18.46
C THR A 729 6.77 14.44 18.52
N TYR A 730 5.70 15.16 18.81
CA TYR A 730 4.34 14.64 18.88
C TYR A 730 3.64 14.97 17.58
N VAL A 731 3.06 13.97 16.92
CA VAL A 731 2.33 14.14 15.66
C VAL A 731 0.92 13.61 15.84
N ALA A 732 -0.08 14.38 15.40
CA ALA A 732 -1.47 13.90 15.39
C ALA A 732 -2.23 14.40 14.16
N PHE A 733 -3.18 13.59 13.74
CA PHE A 733 -4.11 13.87 12.66
C PHE A 733 -5.51 14.06 13.23
N ASN A 734 -6.21 15.09 12.75
CA ASN A 734 -7.62 15.29 13.06
C ASN A 734 -8.49 14.91 11.86
N PRO A 735 -9.23 13.80 11.93
CA PRO A 735 -10.12 13.36 10.86
C PRO A 735 -11.44 14.12 10.83
N THR A 736 -11.74 14.98 11.79
CA THR A 736 -13.06 15.63 11.92
C THR A 736 -13.13 16.95 11.16
N ALA A 737 -14.34 17.54 11.08
CA ALA A 737 -14.59 18.82 10.40
C ALA A 737 -14.31 20.06 11.27
N GLY A 738 -14.06 19.89 12.57
CA GLY A 738 -13.70 20.97 13.50
C GLY A 738 -12.35 20.71 14.15
N ALA A 739 -11.74 21.71 14.80
CA ALA A 739 -10.50 21.49 15.54
C ALA A 739 -10.72 20.56 16.74
N ILE A 740 -9.70 19.75 17.09
CA ILE A 740 -9.71 18.88 18.27
C ILE A 740 -8.48 19.12 19.14
N THR A 741 -8.58 18.79 20.42
CA THR A 741 -7.42 18.70 21.32
C THR A 741 -7.03 17.25 21.52
N VAL A 742 -5.83 16.89 21.10
CA VAL A 742 -5.22 15.57 21.33
C VAL A 742 -4.41 15.63 22.63
N THR A 743 -4.59 14.63 23.49
CA THR A 743 -3.87 14.48 24.75
C THR A 743 -3.02 13.22 24.71
N PHE A 744 -1.73 13.37 25.00
CA PHE A 744 -0.76 12.28 25.08
C PHE A 744 -0.63 11.79 26.52
N SER A 745 -0.20 10.54 26.69
CA SER A 745 -0.11 9.86 27.98
C SER A 745 0.93 10.46 28.94
N ASP A 746 1.85 11.27 28.43
CA ASP A 746 2.83 12.03 29.21
C ASP A 746 2.36 13.45 29.56
N GLY A 747 1.09 13.77 29.26
CA GLY A 747 0.44 15.04 29.59
C GLY A 747 0.58 16.13 28.52
N LYS A 748 1.31 15.89 27.42
CA LYS A 748 1.35 16.84 26.29
C LYS A 748 -0.04 16.96 25.66
N THR A 749 -0.41 18.17 25.27
CA THR A 749 -1.60 18.43 24.45
C THR A 749 -1.22 19.07 23.12
N LEU A 750 -2.02 18.81 22.09
CA LEU A 750 -1.88 19.39 20.75
C LEU A 750 -3.26 19.82 20.24
N SER A 751 -3.40 21.08 19.85
CA SER A 751 -4.56 21.54 19.09
C SER A 751 -4.35 21.21 17.61
N VAL A 752 -5.25 20.43 17.03
CA VAL A 752 -5.11 19.93 15.66
C VAL A 752 -6.29 20.44 14.82
N PRO A 753 -6.05 21.31 13.81
CA PRO A 753 -7.10 21.80 12.93
C PRO A 753 -7.80 20.69 12.15
N ALA A 754 -9.01 20.96 11.70
CA ALA A 754 -9.82 20.02 10.92
C ALA A 754 -9.05 19.48 9.71
N ARG A 755 -9.10 18.16 9.50
CA ARG A 755 -8.53 17.45 8.34
C ARG A 755 -7.02 17.65 8.14
N GLN A 756 -6.26 18.05 9.16
CA GLN A 756 -4.83 18.29 9.08
C GLN A 756 -4.01 17.38 9.99
N VAL A 757 -2.77 17.11 9.57
CA VAL A 757 -1.72 16.53 10.41
C VAL A 757 -0.87 17.68 10.95
N VAL A 758 -0.67 17.72 12.26
CA VAL A 758 0.18 18.72 12.93
C VAL A 758 1.24 18.03 13.77
N SER A 759 2.42 18.64 13.87
CA SER A 759 3.46 18.24 14.82
C SER A 759 3.86 19.36 15.78
N SER A 760 4.38 18.97 16.94
CA SER A 760 4.94 19.88 17.95
C SER A 760 6.13 19.22 18.64
N GLN A 761 7.21 19.98 18.88
CA GLN A 761 8.37 19.55 19.64
C GLN A 761 8.34 20.06 21.09
N GLY A 762 8.94 19.30 22.01
CA GLY A 762 9.22 19.71 23.40
C GLY A 762 8.18 19.28 24.44
N GLY A 763 8.61 19.23 25.71
CA GLY A 763 7.78 18.90 26.89
C GLY A 763 7.51 20.15 27.74
N GLY A 764 6.26 20.59 27.81
CA GLY A 764 5.83 21.70 28.68
C GLY A 764 4.59 22.47 28.18
N THR A 765 3.54 22.44 29.02
CA THR A 765 2.29 23.25 29.12
C THR A 765 1.33 23.43 27.92
N PRO A 766 0.00 23.38 28.15
CA PRO A 766 -1.00 23.59 27.11
C PRO A 766 -0.95 25.03 26.57
N PRO A 767 -1.33 25.28 25.30
CA PRO A 767 -1.72 26.61 24.87
C PRO A 767 -2.93 27.08 25.70
N PRO A 768 -3.04 28.36 26.05
CA PRO A 768 -4.20 28.87 26.81
C PRO A 768 -5.50 28.59 26.04
N THR A 769 -6.51 28.09 26.75
CA THR A 769 -7.87 27.96 26.22
C THR A 769 -8.50 29.34 26.11
N CYS A 770 -8.73 29.81 24.89
CA CYS A 770 -9.37 31.10 24.59
C CYS A 770 -10.90 31.05 24.78
N SER A 771 -11.38 30.79 26.00
CA SER A 771 -12.82 30.71 26.31
C SER A 771 -13.47 32.07 26.67
N ALA A 772 -12.71 33.17 26.66
CA ALA A 772 -13.21 34.53 26.89
C ALA A 772 -12.43 35.59 26.08
N ASP A 773 -12.27 35.37 24.78
CA ASP A 773 -11.53 36.30 23.92
C ASP A 773 -12.37 37.54 23.57
N THR A 774 -11.95 38.70 24.08
CA THR A 774 -12.58 40.01 23.86
C THR A 774 -11.72 40.95 23.02
N THR A 775 -10.55 40.51 22.56
CA THR A 775 -9.64 41.34 21.79
C THR A 775 -9.89 41.12 20.31
N ALA A 776 -10.04 42.20 19.54
CA ALA A 776 -10.28 42.09 18.11
C ALA A 776 -8.98 41.84 17.32
N PRO A 777 -9.04 41.11 16.20
CA PRO A 777 -7.90 40.93 15.31
C PRO A 777 -7.28 42.24 14.83
N GLY A 778 -5.97 42.19 14.59
CA GLY A 778 -5.23 43.26 13.92
C GLY A 778 -5.69 43.50 12.48
N VAL A 779 -5.24 44.61 11.89
CA VAL A 779 -5.52 44.93 10.47
C VAL A 779 -4.81 43.90 9.59
N PRO A 780 -5.48 43.32 8.57
CA PRO A 780 -4.80 42.49 7.59
C PRO A 780 -3.65 43.23 6.89
N GLY A 781 -2.63 42.50 6.41
CA GLY A 781 -1.52 43.09 5.66
C GLY A 781 -1.95 43.72 4.33
N ALA A 782 -1.00 44.33 3.60
CA ALA A 782 -1.28 45.12 2.40
C ALA A 782 -2.18 44.39 1.38
N LEU A 783 -3.28 45.04 0.99
CA LEU A 783 -4.24 44.53 0.02
C LEU A 783 -3.77 44.81 -1.41
N SER A 784 -3.76 43.79 -2.26
CA SER A 784 -3.37 43.86 -3.66
C SER A 784 -4.37 43.13 -4.56
N GLY A 785 -4.43 43.52 -5.82
CA GLY A 785 -5.33 42.94 -6.84
C GLY A 785 -4.54 42.44 -8.03
N SER A 786 -4.87 41.24 -8.50
CA SER A 786 -4.26 40.56 -9.65
C SER A 786 -5.32 39.85 -10.49
N GLY A 787 -4.95 39.38 -11.68
CA GLY A 787 -5.87 38.63 -12.55
C GLY A 787 -7.12 39.43 -12.94
N VAL A 788 -6.97 40.73 -13.18
CA VAL A 788 -8.07 41.62 -13.58
C VAL A 788 -8.50 41.28 -15.00
N THR A 789 -9.74 40.84 -15.19
CA THR A 789 -10.32 40.56 -16.50
C THR A 789 -11.39 41.61 -16.84
N SER A 790 -12.12 41.43 -17.93
CA SER A 790 -13.31 42.24 -18.21
C SER A 790 -14.47 42.00 -17.24
N SER A 791 -14.43 40.96 -16.40
CA SER A 791 -15.52 40.64 -15.47
C SER A 791 -15.11 40.10 -14.10
N SER A 792 -13.82 40.13 -13.76
CA SER A 792 -13.33 39.63 -12.47
C SER A 792 -12.01 40.26 -12.02
N VAL A 793 -11.69 40.09 -10.73
CA VAL A 793 -10.38 40.39 -10.11
C VAL A 793 -10.12 39.39 -8.98
N THR A 794 -8.85 39.05 -8.75
CA THR A 794 -8.40 38.29 -7.57
C THR A 794 -7.73 39.23 -6.58
N LEU A 795 -8.16 39.21 -5.33
CA LEU A 795 -7.62 40.01 -4.23
C LEU A 795 -6.71 39.15 -3.35
N SER A 796 -5.64 39.72 -2.81
CA SER A 796 -4.72 39.05 -1.87
C SER A 796 -4.19 40.03 -0.84
N TRP A 797 -4.03 39.57 0.40
CA TRP A 797 -3.55 40.37 1.53
C TRP A 797 -2.66 39.55 2.47
N GLY A 798 -1.94 40.22 3.38
CA GLY A 798 -1.20 39.54 4.45
C GLY A 798 -2.12 39.11 5.59
N ALA A 799 -1.81 38.01 6.27
CA ALA A 799 -2.59 37.55 7.41
C ALA A 799 -2.62 38.60 8.54
N ALA A 800 -3.78 38.77 9.18
CA ALA A 800 -3.89 39.53 10.42
C ALA A 800 -3.35 38.71 11.60
N SER A 801 -2.78 39.40 12.60
CA SER A 801 -2.40 38.80 13.88
C SER A 801 -3.53 38.95 14.89
N ASP A 802 -3.67 37.96 15.77
CA ASP A 802 -4.62 37.98 16.87
C ASP A 802 -4.01 37.27 18.09
N ASN A 803 -4.45 37.61 19.30
CA ASN A 803 -3.98 37.00 20.55
C ASN A 803 -4.41 35.54 20.71
N CYS A 804 -5.46 35.10 19.99
CA CYS A 804 -5.95 33.73 19.99
C CYS A 804 -5.91 33.13 18.57
N ALA A 805 -6.74 33.62 17.65
CA ALA A 805 -6.76 33.19 16.26
C ALA A 805 -7.69 34.04 15.38
N VAL A 806 -7.24 34.38 14.19
CA VAL A 806 -8.11 34.91 13.13
C VAL A 806 -8.88 33.76 12.49
N SER A 807 -10.22 33.85 12.48
CA SER A 807 -11.12 32.81 11.98
C SER A 807 -11.52 33.05 10.52
N SER A 808 -11.71 34.31 10.12
CA SER A 808 -12.09 34.68 8.75
C SER A 808 -11.75 36.13 8.40
N TYR A 809 -11.91 36.47 7.12
CA TYR A 809 -11.75 37.81 6.55
C TYR A 809 -13.01 38.20 5.79
N GLU A 810 -13.46 39.43 5.99
CA GLU A 810 -14.60 40.02 5.29
C GLU A 810 -14.12 40.95 4.18
N VAL A 811 -14.51 40.66 2.94
CA VAL A 811 -14.13 41.39 1.73
C VAL A 811 -15.27 42.29 1.30
N PHE A 812 -15.00 43.59 1.18
CA PHE A 812 -15.97 44.59 0.75
C PHE A 812 -15.67 45.06 -0.67
N GLN A 813 -16.71 45.23 -1.49
CA GLN A 813 -16.67 45.82 -2.82
C GLN A 813 -17.56 47.08 -2.82
N ASN A 814 -16.99 48.23 -3.20
CA ASN A 814 -17.67 49.53 -3.22
C ASN A 814 -18.43 49.83 -1.90
N GLY A 815 -17.83 49.44 -0.76
CA GLY A 815 -18.41 49.66 0.57
C GLY A 815 -19.44 48.63 1.03
N ALA A 816 -19.84 47.65 0.21
CA ALA A 816 -20.75 46.57 0.58
C ALA A 816 -20.00 45.24 0.79
N LEU A 817 -20.42 44.44 1.79
CA LEU A 817 -19.84 43.12 2.04
C LEU A 817 -20.12 42.20 0.84
N LYS A 818 -19.06 41.70 0.22
CA LYS A 818 -19.13 40.84 -0.97
C LYS A 818 -18.92 39.36 -0.63
N ALA A 819 -18.00 39.07 0.28
CA ALA A 819 -17.67 37.69 0.67
C ALA A 819 -17.02 37.63 2.05
N THR A 820 -17.13 36.47 2.70
CA THR A 820 -16.35 36.10 3.89
C THR A 820 -15.52 34.87 3.55
N VAL A 821 -14.21 34.92 3.78
CA VAL A 821 -13.26 33.86 3.40
C VAL A 821 -12.35 33.51 4.57
N THR A 822 -11.82 32.28 4.64
CA THR A 822 -10.93 31.85 5.73
C THR A 822 -9.44 31.97 5.38
N GLY A 823 -9.11 32.09 4.09
CA GLY A 823 -7.76 32.36 3.59
C GLY A 823 -7.49 33.85 3.36
N THR A 824 -6.27 34.19 2.95
CA THR A 824 -5.83 35.57 2.72
C THR A 824 -5.96 36.03 1.25
N SER A 825 -6.94 35.47 0.53
CA SER A 825 -7.24 35.80 -0.86
C SER A 825 -8.71 35.59 -1.20
N ALA A 826 -9.25 36.34 -2.15
CA ALA A 826 -10.62 36.16 -2.65
C ALA A 826 -10.75 36.53 -4.13
N ALA A 827 -11.42 35.69 -4.93
CA ALA A 827 -11.79 36.03 -6.30
C ALA A 827 -13.17 36.69 -6.33
N VAL A 828 -13.27 37.84 -7.01
CA VAL A 828 -14.52 38.59 -7.20
C VAL A 828 -14.86 38.57 -8.68
N SER A 829 -16.01 37.96 -9.02
CA SER A 829 -16.51 37.81 -10.40
C SER A 829 -17.86 38.52 -10.59
N GLY A 830 -18.30 38.61 -11.86
CA GLY A 830 -19.55 39.28 -12.24
C GLY A 830 -19.42 40.80 -12.32
N LEU A 831 -18.21 41.31 -12.56
CA LEU A 831 -17.92 42.73 -12.74
C LEU A 831 -18.24 43.15 -14.19
N SER A 832 -18.53 44.43 -14.39
CA SER A 832 -18.71 45.02 -15.72
C SER A 832 -17.35 45.39 -16.31
N ALA A 833 -17.19 45.28 -17.64
CA ALA A 833 -15.97 45.63 -18.36
C ALA A 833 -15.66 47.13 -18.25
N SER A 834 -14.39 47.51 -18.35
CA SER A 834 -13.92 48.91 -18.30
C SER A 834 -14.46 49.71 -17.10
N THR A 835 -14.70 49.06 -15.96
CA THR A 835 -15.36 49.65 -14.78
C THR A 835 -14.43 49.61 -13.57
N ALA A 836 -14.29 50.73 -12.86
CA ALA A 836 -13.51 50.82 -11.64
C ALA A 836 -14.32 50.34 -10.41
N TYR A 837 -13.68 49.55 -9.56
CA TYR A 837 -14.21 49.04 -8.29
C TYR A 837 -13.20 49.29 -7.16
N THR A 838 -13.70 49.59 -5.97
CA THR A 838 -12.89 49.72 -4.74
C THR A 838 -13.09 48.53 -3.80
N PHE A 839 -12.00 48.03 -3.24
CA PHE A 839 -11.98 46.88 -2.34
C PHE A 839 -11.25 47.17 -1.03
N ARG A 840 -11.75 46.60 0.07
CA ARG A 840 -11.07 46.61 1.39
C ARG A 840 -11.42 45.35 2.17
N VAL A 841 -10.55 44.94 3.08
CA VAL A 841 -10.68 43.68 3.84
C VAL A 841 -10.49 43.93 5.32
N ARG A 842 -11.22 43.22 6.19
CA ARG A 842 -10.95 43.17 7.65
C ARG A 842 -11.01 41.75 8.18
N ALA A 843 -10.32 41.49 9.30
CA ALA A 843 -10.29 40.18 9.94
C ALA A 843 -11.39 40.03 11.02
N ARG A 844 -11.78 38.79 11.30
CA ARG A 844 -12.73 38.38 12.34
C ARG A 844 -12.19 37.14 13.07
N ASP A 845 -12.24 37.12 14.40
CA ASP A 845 -11.82 35.98 15.20
C ASP A 845 -12.95 34.95 15.43
N ALA A 846 -12.66 33.93 16.23
CA ALA A 846 -13.62 32.88 16.59
C ALA A 846 -14.65 33.31 17.65
N ALA A 847 -14.37 34.36 18.44
CA ALA A 847 -15.29 34.95 19.41
C ALA A 847 -16.27 35.95 18.78
N GLY A 848 -16.06 36.30 17.51
CA GLY A 848 -16.88 37.20 16.73
C GLY A 848 -16.42 38.66 16.74
N ASN A 849 -15.27 38.98 17.36
CA ASN A 849 -14.74 40.34 17.32
C ASN A 849 -14.22 40.67 15.91
N VAL A 850 -14.37 41.93 15.49
CA VAL A 850 -14.00 42.39 14.14
C VAL A 850 -12.90 43.43 14.20
N GLY A 851 -11.83 43.19 13.45
CA GLY A 851 -10.71 44.10 13.30
C GLY A 851 -11.01 45.29 12.39
N ALA A 852 -10.05 46.21 12.29
CA ALA A 852 -10.13 47.34 11.37
C ALA A 852 -9.84 46.93 9.91
N PHE A 853 -10.31 47.75 8.96
CA PHE A 853 -10.11 47.54 7.52
C PHE A 853 -8.68 47.84 7.08
N THR A 854 -8.23 47.16 6.03
CA THR A 854 -7.12 47.61 5.18
C THR A 854 -7.41 48.98 4.56
N GLY A 855 -6.40 49.61 3.96
CA GLY A 855 -6.63 50.70 3.00
C GLY A 855 -7.45 50.22 1.79
N ASP A 856 -8.08 51.17 1.10
CA ASP A 856 -8.87 50.90 -0.11
C ASP A 856 -7.94 50.60 -1.31
N LEU A 857 -8.26 49.54 -2.06
CA LEU A 857 -7.63 49.18 -3.33
C LEU A 857 -8.60 49.47 -4.48
N SER A 858 -8.19 50.31 -5.42
CA SER A 858 -8.97 50.58 -6.65
C SER A 858 -8.48 49.70 -7.81
N VAL A 859 -9.42 49.04 -8.51
CA VAL A 859 -9.14 48.17 -9.66
C VAL A 859 -10.13 48.46 -10.80
N THR A 860 -9.62 48.67 -12.01
CA THR A 860 -10.45 48.84 -13.22
C THR A 860 -10.40 47.59 -14.10
N THR A 861 -11.56 46.99 -14.39
CA THR A 861 -11.69 45.81 -15.27
C THR A 861 -11.31 46.12 -16.72
N GLN A 862 -10.87 45.10 -17.45
CA GLN A 862 -10.44 45.24 -18.85
C GLN A 862 -11.61 45.46 -19.81
N ALA A 863 -11.33 45.90 -21.04
CA ALA A 863 -12.33 46.02 -22.11
C ALA A 863 -12.74 44.64 -22.67
N ALA A 864 -13.96 44.52 -23.19
CA ALA A 864 -14.39 43.31 -23.90
C ALA A 864 -13.83 43.29 -25.34
N SER A 865 -13.29 42.16 -25.80
CA SER A 865 -12.65 42.02 -27.12
C SER A 865 -13.34 40.97 -28.01
N THR A 866 -13.30 41.20 -29.33
CA THR A 866 -13.82 40.33 -30.40
C THR A 866 -12.69 39.94 -31.37
N ALA A 867 -12.61 38.65 -31.70
CA ALA A 867 -11.62 37.89 -32.52
C ALA A 867 -10.29 37.49 -31.83
N ALA A 868 -9.99 36.17 -31.80
CA ALA A 868 -8.92 35.58 -30.98
C ALA A 868 -7.63 35.22 -31.76
N THR A 869 -6.48 35.66 -31.23
CA THR A 869 -5.11 35.21 -31.55
C THR A 869 -4.52 34.56 -30.29
N LEU A 870 -3.81 33.42 -30.41
CA LEU A 870 -3.18 32.75 -29.25
C LEU A 870 -1.80 33.36 -29.00
N PRO A 871 -1.74 34.35 -28.10
CA PRO A 871 -1.27 34.06 -26.74
C PRO A 871 -2.31 34.36 -25.63
N GLY A 872 -3.53 34.78 -25.97
CA GLY A 872 -4.64 35.00 -25.02
C GLY A 872 -5.65 33.83 -24.94
N PRO A 873 -6.59 33.83 -23.97
CA PRO A 873 -7.61 32.79 -23.84
C PRO A 873 -8.50 32.74 -25.10
N VAL A 874 -8.54 31.60 -25.77
CA VAL A 874 -9.64 31.29 -26.71
C VAL A 874 -10.90 31.16 -25.87
N THR A 875 -12.02 31.75 -26.29
CA THR A 875 -13.33 31.42 -25.76
C THR A 875 -14.29 31.30 -26.93
N SER A 876 -14.55 30.07 -27.36
CA SER A 876 -15.60 29.78 -28.34
C SER A 876 -16.68 28.92 -27.70
N SER A 877 -17.96 29.23 -27.94
CA SER A 877 -19.07 28.38 -27.51
C SER A 877 -19.18 27.15 -28.42
N GLY A 878 -19.11 25.97 -27.81
CA GLY A 878 -18.88 24.72 -28.52
C GLY A 878 -20.14 24.00 -29.00
N GLY A 879 -21.33 24.26 -28.46
CA GLY A 879 -22.63 23.72 -28.88
C GLY A 879 -22.76 22.19 -28.83
N ALA A 880 -23.91 21.65 -29.26
CA ALA A 880 -24.15 20.20 -29.29
C ALA A 880 -23.36 19.51 -30.41
N ILE A 881 -22.75 18.36 -30.11
CA ILE A 881 -21.98 17.53 -31.05
C ILE A 881 -22.59 16.12 -31.05
N ALA A 882 -22.96 15.63 -32.24
CA ALA A 882 -23.50 14.28 -32.40
C ALA A 882 -22.37 13.24 -32.32
N ASN A 883 -22.66 12.03 -31.85
CA ASN A 883 -21.67 10.97 -31.75
C ASN A 883 -20.99 10.67 -33.10
N GLY A 884 -19.67 10.52 -33.07
CA GLY A 884 -18.84 10.32 -34.26
C GLY A 884 -18.58 11.57 -35.09
N THR A 885 -19.11 12.74 -34.71
CA THR A 885 -18.91 14.01 -35.42
C THR A 885 -17.92 14.92 -34.69
N SER A 886 -17.24 15.78 -35.46
CA SER A 886 -16.24 16.70 -34.95
C SER A 886 -16.64 18.16 -35.16
N ARG A 887 -16.20 19.03 -34.25
CA ARG A 887 -16.17 20.49 -34.46
C ARG A 887 -14.73 20.98 -34.45
N THR A 888 -14.41 21.88 -35.37
CA THR A 888 -13.05 22.38 -35.59
C THR A 888 -12.99 23.89 -35.41
N PHE A 889 -11.98 24.35 -34.69
CA PHE A 889 -11.73 25.76 -34.38
C PHE A 889 -10.39 26.17 -34.99
N PRO A 890 -10.34 27.09 -35.96
CA PRO A 890 -9.10 27.63 -36.47
C PRO A 890 -8.46 28.54 -35.42
N VAL A 891 -7.16 28.35 -35.17
CA VAL A 891 -6.38 29.17 -34.24
C VAL A 891 -5.05 29.55 -34.88
N ASN A 892 -4.54 30.74 -34.57
CA ASN A 892 -3.20 31.15 -34.99
C ASN A 892 -2.28 31.19 -33.77
N VAL A 893 -1.29 30.30 -33.74
CA VAL A 893 -0.35 30.13 -32.62
C VAL A 893 0.82 31.08 -32.81
N THR A 894 1.00 32.06 -31.91
CA THR A 894 2.05 33.08 -32.07
C THR A 894 3.36 32.75 -31.36
N SER A 895 3.36 31.78 -30.44
CA SER A 895 4.55 31.30 -29.72
C SER A 895 4.57 29.78 -29.68
N ALA A 896 5.75 29.16 -29.85
CA ALA A 896 5.86 27.72 -29.67
C ALA A 896 5.85 27.39 -28.17
N GLY A 897 5.29 26.25 -27.78
CA GLY A 897 5.26 25.87 -26.36
C GLY A 897 4.29 24.74 -26.03
N THR A 898 4.11 24.50 -24.75
CA THR A 898 3.09 23.59 -24.22
C THR A 898 1.80 24.35 -24.04
N TYR A 899 0.74 23.89 -24.68
CA TYR A 899 -0.57 24.53 -24.62
C TYR A 899 -1.55 23.69 -23.82
N ARG A 900 -2.18 24.31 -22.82
CA ARG A 900 -3.29 23.74 -22.07
C ARG A 900 -4.61 24.10 -22.73
N LEU A 901 -5.35 23.12 -23.19
CA LEU A 901 -6.74 23.31 -23.62
C LEU A 901 -7.69 22.91 -22.51
N SER A 902 -8.71 23.73 -22.27
CA SER A 902 -9.81 23.46 -21.36
C SER A 902 -11.11 23.38 -22.15
N VAL A 903 -11.88 22.31 -21.96
CA VAL A 903 -13.17 22.09 -22.62
C VAL A 903 -14.23 21.95 -21.56
N THR A 904 -15.13 22.93 -21.46
CA THR A 904 -16.28 22.87 -20.55
C THR A 904 -17.42 22.14 -21.21
N SER A 905 -18.01 21.15 -20.54
CA SER A 905 -19.28 20.57 -20.95
C SER A 905 -20.44 21.39 -20.38
N THR A 906 -21.43 21.66 -21.22
CA THR A 906 -22.75 22.17 -20.83
C THR A 906 -23.83 21.10 -20.93
N SER A 907 -23.44 19.82 -21.12
CA SER A 907 -24.37 18.70 -20.98
C SER A 907 -24.97 18.67 -19.57
N ASN A 908 -26.16 18.10 -19.47
CA ASN A 908 -26.75 17.65 -18.20
C ASN A 908 -26.42 16.18 -17.89
N LEU A 909 -25.46 15.58 -18.61
CA LEU A 909 -25.08 14.17 -18.54
C LEU A 909 -23.60 14.01 -18.19
N ASN A 910 -23.28 13.07 -17.32
CA ASN A 910 -21.93 12.73 -16.87
C ASN A 910 -21.24 11.67 -17.76
N SER A 911 -19.93 11.53 -17.61
CA SER A 911 -19.09 10.49 -18.23
C SER A 911 -19.24 10.41 -19.76
N ARG A 912 -19.38 11.54 -20.45
CA ARG A 912 -19.43 11.56 -21.91
C ARG A 912 -18.02 11.55 -22.48
N LEU A 913 -17.74 10.68 -23.44
CA LEU A 913 -16.43 10.61 -24.06
C LEU A 913 -16.31 11.63 -25.18
N ILE A 914 -15.25 12.43 -25.13
CA ILE A 914 -14.81 13.30 -26.21
C ILE A 914 -13.37 12.98 -26.57
N ASN A 915 -13.00 13.25 -27.81
CA ASN A 915 -11.61 13.34 -28.22
C ASN A 915 -11.28 14.81 -28.47
N VAL A 916 -10.19 15.30 -27.88
CA VAL A 916 -9.67 16.64 -28.11
C VAL A 916 -8.35 16.53 -28.86
N ALA A 917 -8.29 17.15 -30.04
CA ALA A 917 -7.14 17.16 -30.90
C ALA A 917 -6.58 18.58 -31.06
N PHE A 918 -5.26 18.72 -30.97
CA PHE A 918 -4.57 19.95 -31.33
C PHE A 918 -3.38 19.61 -32.22
N ASN A 919 -3.38 20.15 -33.45
CA ASN A 919 -2.31 19.94 -34.42
C ASN A 919 -1.98 18.44 -34.68
N GLY A 920 -2.99 17.57 -34.66
CA GLY A 920 -2.85 16.13 -34.93
C GLY A 920 -2.54 15.24 -33.71
N THR A 921 -2.19 15.82 -32.56
CA THR A 921 -2.12 15.10 -31.28
C THR A 921 -3.50 15.00 -30.67
N ASN A 922 -3.89 13.81 -30.17
CA ASN A 922 -5.25 13.51 -29.71
C ASN A 922 -5.26 13.02 -28.26
N TYR A 923 -6.24 13.45 -27.47
CA TYR A 923 -6.56 12.92 -26.15
C TYR A 923 -8.02 12.52 -26.07
N ASP A 924 -8.29 11.32 -25.53
CA ASP A 924 -9.64 10.93 -25.14
C ASP A 924 -9.90 11.35 -23.69
N LEU A 925 -10.99 12.09 -23.48
CA LEU A 925 -11.37 12.68 -22.20
C LEU A 925 -12.83 12.33 -21.90
N ALA A 926 -13.12 11.98 -20.65
CA ALA A 926 -14.49 11.91 -20.16
C ALA A 926 -14.90 13.28 -19.59
N VAL A 927 -16.00 13.85 -20.09
CA VAL A 927 -16.57 15.12 -19.61
C VAL A 927 -17.85 14.87 -18.81
N ASP A 928 -17.94 15.55 -17.66
CA ASP A 928 -19.11 15.54 -16.78
C ASP A 928 -19.98 16.78 -16.96
N ALA A 929 -21.23 16.71 -16.53
CA ALA A 929 -22.22 17.78 -16.64
C ALA A 929 -21.71 19.07 -15.95
N GLY A 930 -21.62 20.16 -16.71
CA GLY A 930 -21.16 21.46 -16.21
C GLY A 930 -19.67 21.52 -15.81
N LYS A 931 -18.87 20.48 -16.10
CA LYS A 931 -17.45 20.41 -15.71
C LYS A 931 -16.52 20.72 -16.87
N THR A 932 -15.31 21.12 -16.53
CA THR A 932 -14.24 21.42 -17.48
C THR A 932 -13.19 20.33 -17.44
N VAL A 933 -12.87 19.76 -18.59
CA VAL A 933 -11.72 18.85 -18.75
C VAL A 933 -10.54 19.59 -19.35
N ILE A 934 -9.34 19.11 -19.06
CA ILE A 934 -8.09 19.77 -19.44
C ILE A 934 -7.20 18.77 -20.17
N ALA A 935 -6.55 19.21 -21.25
CA ALA A 935 -5.51 18.46 -21.94
C ALA A 935 -4.33 19.36 -22.28
N ASP A 936 -3.12 18.90 -21.95
CA ASP A 936 -1.87 19.60 -22.23
C ASP A 936 -1.19 19.03 -23.48
N PHE A 937 -0.91 19.90 -24.44
CA PHE A 937 -0.32 19.58 -25.74
C PHE A 937 1.10 20.14 -25.80
N PRO A 938 2.14 19.30 -25.62
CA PRO A 938 3.52 19.76 -25.71
C PRO A 938 3.92 20.03 -27.17
N ASN A 939 4.94 20.87 -27.35
CA ASN A 939 5.61 21.12 -28.64
C ASN A 939 4.70 21.67 -29.75
N VAL A 940 3.69 22.46 -29.42
CA VAL A 940 2.87 23.14 -30.43
C VAL A 940 3.70 24.21 -31.10
N THR A 941 3.82 24.15 -32.43
CA THR A 941 4.59 25.11 -33.23
C THR A 941 3.77 26.33 -33.63
N THR A 942 4.46 27.43 -33.92
CA THR A 942 3.85 28.68 -34.39
C THR A 942 3.13 28.51 -35.75
N GLY A 943 2.24 29.45 -36.06
CA GLY A 943 1.46 29.52 -37.30
C GLY A 943 0.01 29.04 -37.15
N ALA A 944 -0.71 28.99 -38.27
CA ALA A 944 -2.10 28.54 -38.32
C ALA A 944 -2.23 27.06 -37.94
N LYS A 945 -3.16 26.78 -37.03
CA LYS A 945 -3.44 25.46 -36.45
C LYS A 945 -4.95 25.27 -36.28
N THR A 946 -5.36 24.06 -35.94
CA THR A 946 -6.75 23.73 -35.63
C THR A 946 -6.85 22.96 -34.33
N ILE A 947 -7.85 23.32 -33.52
CA ILE A 947 -8.33 22.52 -32.40
C ILE A 947 -9.57 21.77 -32.89
N THR A 948 -9.60 20.45 -32.76
CA THR A 948 -10.76 19.64 -33.13
C THR A 948 -11.29 18.92 -31.91
N VAL A 949 -12.60 18.98 -31.68
CA VAL A 949 -13.26 18.19 -30.63
C VAL A 949 -14.26 17.24 -31.28
N THR A 950 -14.11 15.95 -31.02
CA THR A 950 -14.97 14.88 -31.55
C THR A 950 -15.77 14.26 -30.43
N ALA A 951 -17.08 14.14 -30.58
CA ALA A 951 -17.88 13.38 -29.63
C ALA A 951 -17.72 11.87 -29.90
N LYS A 952 -17.37 11.10 -28.86
CA LYS A 952 -17.30 9.63 -28.90
C LYS A 952 -18.52 8.97 -28.23
N SER A 953 -19.44 9.77 -27.72
CA SER A 953 -20.70 9.33 -27.11
C SER A 953 -21.81 10.34 -27.39
N ASP A 954 -23.06 9.89 -27.39
CA ASP A 954 -24.23 10.76 -27.60
C ASP A 954 -24.45 11.76 -26.44
N GLY A 955 -25.10 12.88 -26.74
CA GLY A 955 -25.50 13.89 -25.76
C GLY A 955 -24.40 14.88 -25.33
N VAL A 956 -23.27 14.94 -26.04
CA VAL A 956 -22.19 15.90 -25.77
C VAL A 956 -22.62 17.30 -26.18
N THR A 957 -22.68 18.22 -25.21
CA THR A 957 -22.85 19.66 -25.47
C THR A 957 -21.67 20.41 -24.88
N LEU A 958 -20.95 21.16 -25.71
CA LEU A 958 -19.79 21.90 -25.29
C LEU A 958 -20.14 23.36 -24.95
N GLY A 959 -19.65 23.83 -23.83
CA GLY A 959 -19.62 25.22 -23.41
C GLY A 959 -18.40 25.94 -23.97
N ALA A 960 -17.64 26.62 -23.11
CA ALA A 960 -16.42 27.32 -23.51
C ALA A 960 -15.28 26.32 -23.79
N ILE A 961 -14.57 26.55 -24.90
CA ILE A 961 -13.24 25.97 -25.14
C ILE A 961 -12.23 27.09 -24.99
N SER A 962 -11.22 26.86 -24.15
CA SER A 962 -10.13 27.81 -23.94
C SER A 962 -8.75 27.18 -24.03
N GLY A 963 -7.75 28.02 -24.31
CA GLY A 963 -6.37 27.60 -24.50
C GLY A 963 -5.41 28.59 -23.85
N ALA A 964 -4.38 28.10 -23.16
CA ALA A 964 -3.31 28.90 -22.57
C ALA A 964 -1.94 28.31 -22.91
N ASN A 965 -0.96 29.16 -23.26
CA ASN A 965 0.43 28.73 -23.39
C ASN A 965 1.05 28.63 -21.97
N LEU A 966 1.29 27.42 -21.50
CA LEU A 966 1.94 27.15 -20.21
C LEU A 966 3.45 27.45 -20.24
N SER A 967 4.02 27.67 -21.43
CA SER A 967 5.41 28.08 -21.62
C SER A 967 5.59 29.60 -21.59
N ALA A 968 4.54 30.38 -21.31
CA ALA A 968 4.64 31.83 -21.12
C ALA A 968 5.12 32.15 -19.69
N PRO A 969 6.32 32.73 -19.49
CA PRO A 969 6.70 33.23 -18.18
C PRO A 969 6.03 34.59 -17.95
N THR A 970 5.30 34.76 -16.85
CA THR A 970 5.13 36.11 -16.27
C THR A 970 6.30 36.33 -15.31
N ASP A 971 7.48 36.55 -15.89
CA ASP A 971 8.69 36.88 -15.15
C ASP A 971 8.89 38.40 -15.18
N PRO A 972 8.87 39.10 -14.03
CA PRO A 972 9.23 40.52 -13.96
C PRO A 972 10.66 40.84 -14.45
N CYS A 973 11.50 39.83 -14.74
CA CYS A 973 12.83 39.99 -15.31
C CYS A 973 12.88 40.13 -16.84
N ALA A 974 11.75 40.07 -17.56
CA ALA A 974 11.74 40.18 -19.04
C ALA A 974 12.15 41.57 -19.58
N ALA A 975 12.16 42.60 -18.72
CA ALA A 975 12.67 43.94 -19.04
C ALA A 975 14.07 44.20 -18.47
N ASP A 976 14.76 43.16 -17.96
CA ASP A 976 16.10 43.33 -17.41
C ASP A 976 17.10 43.74 -18.50
N THR A 977 17.89 44.76 -18.21
CA THR A 977 18.94 45.31 -19.09
C THR A 977 20.33 45.20 -18.47
N THR A 978 20.42 44.67 -17.24
CA THR A 978 21.67 44.47 -16.54
C THR A 978 22.25 43.13 -16.96
N ALA A 979 23.51 43.10 -17.38
CA ALA A 979 24.16 41.85 -17.76
C ALA A 979 24.74 41.11 -16.54
N PRO A 980 24.73 39.77 -16.54
CA PRO A 980 25.38 38.98 -15.50
C PRO A 980 26.85 39.32 -15.29
N GLY A 981 27.32 39.16 -14.04
CA GLY A 981 28.74 39.24 -13.70
C GLY A 981 29.60 38.19 -14.43
N THR A 982 30.92 38.38 -14.39
CA THR A 982 31.85 37.37 -14.93
C THR A 982 31.76 36.10 -14.07
N PRO A 983 31.66 34.90 -14.68
CA PRO A 983 31.74 33.64 -13.93
C PRO A 983 33.05 33.56 -13.12
N GLY A 984 33.03 32.83 -12.00
CA GLY A 984 34.21 32.59 -11.17
C GLY A 984 35.29 31.79 -11.90
N THR A 985 36.43 31.56 -11.23
CA THR A 985 37.64 30.95 -11.83
C THR A 985 37.33 29.68 -12.64
N LEU A 986 37.65 29.72 -13.93
CA LEU A 986 37.52 28.58 -14.84
C LEU A 986 38.66 27.59 -14.62
N THR A 987 38.31 26.33 -14.39
CA THR A 987 39.25 25.22 -14.15
C THR A 987 38.88 24.01 -15.00
N SER A 988 39.84 23.10 -15.18
CA SER A 988 39.60 21.80 -15.83
C SER A 988 39.84 20.68 -14.82
N PRO A 989 38.80 20.17 -14.15
CA PRO A 989 38.96 19.11 -13.15
C PRO A 989 39.38 17.77 -13.75
N SER A 990 39.08 17.52 -15.03
CA SER A 990 39.50 16.30 -15.72
C SER A 990 39.61 16.50 -17.24
N LYS A 991 40.47 15.70 -17.88
CA LYS A 991 40.68 15.68 -19.33
C LYS A 991 41.03 14.27 -19.79
N THR A 992 40.56 13.88 -20.97
CA THR A 992 40.88 12.63 -21.65
C THR A 992 41.66 12.92 -22.94
N SER A 993 41.90 11.90 -23.77
CA SER A 993 42.48 12.08 -25.10
C SER A 993 41.52 12.70 -26.11
N SER A 994 40.22 12.76 -25.82
CA SER A 994 39.22 13.32 -26.76
C SER A 994 38.16 14.21 -26.10
N SER A 995 38.31 14.53 -24.83
CA SER A 995 37.41 15.43 -24.11
C SER A 995 38.09 16.21 -22.99
N VAL A 996 37.50 17.35 -22.62
CA VAL A 996 37.88 18.16 -21.47
C VAL A 996 36.63 18.47 -20.67
N THR A 997 36.67 18.27 -19.36
CA THR A 997 35.65 18.75 -18.42
C THR A 997 36.10 20.11 -17.88
N LEU A 998 35.18 21.06 -17.84
CA LEU A 998 35.36 22.42 -17.35
C LEU A 998 34.44 22.66 -16.16
N ALA A 999 34.92 23.41 -15.16
CA ALA A 999 34.13 23.85 -14.01
C ALA A 999 34.49 25.30 -13.64
N TRP A 1000 33.51 26.07 -13.19
CA TRP A 1000 33.68 27.47 -12.79
C TRP A 1000 32.80 27.84 -11.59
N GLY A 1001 33.08 28.98 -10.96
CA GLY A 1001 32.20 29.55 -9.94
C GLY A 1001 30.97 30.23 -10.59
N ALA A 1002 29.82 30.17 -9.93
CA ALA A 1002 28.61 30.81 -10.46
C ALA A 1002 28.79 32.33 -10.62
N ALA A 1003 28.24 32.89 -11.70
CA ALA A 1003 28.08 34.33 -11.85
C ALA A 1003 26.85 34.79 -11.06
N SER A 1004 26.89 36.05 -10.59
CA SER A 1004 25.75 36.73 -9.96
C SER A 1004 25.10 37.70 -10.92
N ASP A 1005 23.79 37.86 -10.80
CA ASP A 1005 22.99 38.80 -11.57
C ASP A 1005 21.79 39.27 -10.71
N ASN A 1006 21.25 40.46 -10.96
CA ASN A 1006 20.10 41.02 -10.22
C ASN A 1006 18.80 40.25 -10.45
N CYS A 1007 18.66 39.59 -11.60
CA CYS A 1007 17.51 38.78 -11.98
C CYS A 1007 17.85 37.30 -12.15
N GLY A 1008 19.14 36.96 -12.08
CA GLY A 1008 19.65 35.59 -12.01
C GLY A 1008 20.21 35.11 -13.35
N VAL A 1009 21.16 34.19 -13.28
CA VAL A 1009 21.82 33.63 -14.46
C VAL A 1009 21.01 32.48 -15.02
N SER A 1010 20.60 32.57 -16.29
CA SER A 1010 19.83 31.53 -16.97
C SER A 1010 20.73 30.44 -17.54
N SER A 1011 21.92 30.81 -18.03
CA SER A 1011 22.83 29.89 -18.71
C SER A 1011 24.27 30.44 -18.79
N TYR A 1012 25.19 29.56 -19.16
CA TYR A 1012 26.59 29.85 -19.41
C TYR A 1012 26.96 29.40 -20.83
N GLU A 1013 27.59 30.30 -21.58
CA GLU A 1013 28.12 30.04 -22.92
C GLU A 1013 29.59 29.62 -22.83
N VAL A 1014 29.90 28.42 -23.30
CA VAL A 1014 31.24 27.82 -23.26
C VAL A 1014 31.89 27.91 -24.63
N TYR A 1015 33.03 28.58 -24.71
CA TYR A 1015 33.78 28.77 -25.94
C TYR A 1015 35.03 27.88 -25.96
N GLN A 1016 35.31 27.29 -27.12
CA GLN A 1016 36.53 26.54 -27.43
C GLN A 1016 37.23 27.24 -28.59
N ASN A 1017 38.51 27.61 -28.41
CA ASN A 1017 39.33 28.32 -29.41
C ASN A 1017 38.61 29.54 -30.01
N GLY A 1018 37.86 30.28 -29.19
CA GLY A 1018 37.11 31.46 -29.61
C GLY A 1018 35.77 31.20 -30.32
N THR A 1019 35.36 29.94 -30.50
CA THR A 1019 34.04 29.58 -31.07
C THR A 1019 33.10 29.04 -29.98
N LEU A 1020 31.83 29.45 -30.01
CA LEU A 1020 30.81 28.93 -29.09
C LEU A 1020 30.62 27.44 -29.33
N LYS A 1021 30.81 26.62 -28.29
CA LYS A 1021 30.70 25.16 -28.38
C LYS A 1021 29.39 24.65 -27.80
N SER A 1022 28.96 25.20 -26.67
CA SER A 1022 27.75 24.77 -25.98
C SER A 1022 27.24 25.86 -25.03
N THR A 1023 25.94 25.80 -24.74
CA THR A 1023 25.29 26.59 -23.69
C THR A 1023 24.74 25.64 -22.63
N VAL A 1024 25.05 25.87 -21.35
CA VAL A 1024 24.68 25.00 -20.23
C VAL A 1024 24.05 25.81 -19.10
N THR A 1025 23.19 25.21 -18.27
CA THR A 1025 22.53 25.90 -17.15
C THR A 1025 23.27 25.75 -15.82
N GLY A 1026 24.16 24.77 -15.70
CA GLY A 1026 25.02 24.55 -14.53
C GLY A 1026 26.40 25.19 -14.68
N THR A 1027 27.22 25.10 -13.63
CA THR A 1027 28.58 25.67 -13.60
C THR A 1027 29.68 24.70 -14.02
N SER A 1028 29.34 23.75 -14.91
CA SER A 1028 30.28 22.81 -15.50
C SER A 1028 29.85 22.40 -16.91
N ALA A 1029 30.80 22.03 -17.75
CA ALA A 1029 30.55 21.51 -19.10
C ALA A 1029 31.61 20.50 -19.53
N ALA A 1030 31.19 19.47 -20.28
CA ALA A 1030 32.10 18.53 -20.93
C ALA A 1030 32.16 18.82 -22.43
N VAL A 1031 33.36 19.06 -22.94
CA VAL A 1031 33.62 19.28 -24.38
C VAL A 1031 34.28 18.05 -24.96
N SER A 1032 33.61 17.37 -25.89
CA SER A 1032 34.05 16.12 -26.53
C SER A 1032 34.39 16.31 -28.02
N GLY A 1033 35.01 15.29 -28.61
CA GLY A 1033 35.44 15.30 -30.02
C GLY A 1033 36.77 16.03 -30.26
N LEU A 1034 37.62 16.10 -29.23
CA LEU A 1034 38.92 16.74 -29.28
C LEU A 1034 40.01 15.77 -29.79
N SER A 1035 41.07 16.32 -30.37
CA SER A 1035 42.25 15.56 -30.77
C SER A 1035 43.15 15.32 -29.56
N ALA A 1036 43.81 14.16 -29.50
CA ALA A 1036 44.74 13.80 -28.43
C ALA A 1036 46.00 14.67 -28.44
N SER A 1037 46.64 14.83 -27.28
CA SER A 1037 47.86 15.64 -27.12
C SER A 1037 47.77 17.06 -27.70
N THR A 1038 46.57 17.64 -27.77
CA THR A 1038 46.31 18.91 -28.46
C THR A 1038 45.87 19.96 -27.45
N ALA A 1039 46.50 21.13 -27.50
CA ALA A 1039 46.14 22.28 -26.67
C ALA A 1039 44.87 22.96 -27.20
N TYR A 1040 43.90 23.16 -26.32
CA TYR A 1040 42.68 23.92 -26.56
C TYR A 1040 42.56 25.06 -25.55
N THR A 1041 42.00 26.19 -25.97
CA THR A 1041 41.73 27.32 -25.09
C THR A 1041 40.23 27.43 -24.83
N PHE A 1042 39.84 27.56 -23.56
CA PHE A 1042 38.45 27.66 -23.14
C PHE A 1042 38.17 28.96 -22.39
N LYS A 1043 37.00 29.55 -22.61
CA LYS A 1043 36.47 30.66 -21.80
C LYS A 1043 34.96 30.56 -21.68
N VAL A 1044 34.41 31.07 -20.58
CA VAL A 1044 32.98 30.97 -20.28
C VAL A 1044 32.42 32.35 -19.96
N ARG A 1045 31.18 32.65 -20.37
CA ARG A 1045 30.43 33.83 -19.91
C ARG A 1045 29.01 33.47 -19.52
N ALA A 1046 28.41 34.22 -18.61
CA ALA A 1046 27.03 34.03 -18.17
C ALA A 1046 26.04 34.80 -19.05
N LYS A 1047 24.81 34.32 -19.11
CA LYS A 1047 23.66 34.93 -19.79
C LYS A 1047 22.43 34.82 -18.90
N ASP A 1048 21.63 35.88 -18.81
CA ASP A 1048 20.39 35.91 -18.02
C ASP A 1048 19.17 35.48 -18.85
N SER A 1049 17.96 35.57 -18.27
CA SER A 1049 16.70 35.23 -18.93
C SER A 1049 16.21 36.30 -19.92
N ALA A 1050 16.67 37.55 -19.78
CA ALA A 1050 16.39 38.67 -20.71
C ALA A 1050 17.30 38.66 -21.96
N GLY A 1051 18.36 37.87 -21.94
CA GLY A 1051 19.31 37.69 -23.03
C GLY A 1051 20.57 38.56 -22.92
N ASN A 1052 20.77 39.30 -21.82
CA ASN A 1052 22.00 40.06 -21.59
C ASN A 1052 23.15 39.09 -21.34
N VAL A 1053 24.32 39.41 -21.91
CA VAL A 1053 25.52 38.57 -21.85
C VAL A 1053 26.63 39.24 -21.05
N GLY A 1054 27.13 38.55 -20.03
CA GLY A 1054 28.23 39.01 -19.18
C GLY A 1054 29.60 38.93 -19.86
N ALA A 1055 30.63 39.43 -19.16
CA ALA A 1055 32.01 39.31 -19.60
C ALA A 1055 32.53 37.84 -19.49
N PHE A 1056 33.53 37.51 -20.30
CA PHE A 1056 34.19 36.21 -20.27
C PHE A 1056 35.11 36.06 -19.06
N THR A 1057 35.26 34.83 -18.57
CA THR A 1057 36.41 34.42 -17.74
C THR A 1057 37.73 34.69 -18.48
N GLY A 1058 38.85 34.66 -17.74
CA GLY A 1058 40.16 34.48 -18.37
C GLY A 1058 40.23 33.18 -19.20
N ASP A 1059 41.11 33.16 -20.19
CA ASP A 1059 41.36 31.99 -21.02
C ASP A 1059 42.03 30.87 -20.21
N LEU A 1060 41.45 29.67 -20.26
CA LEU A 1060 42.05 28.44 -19.72
C LEU A 1060 42.59 27.58 -20.86
N SER A 1061 43.91 27.42 -20.93
CA SER A 1061 44.53 26.48 -21.86
C SER A 1061 44.61 25.07 -21.25
N VAL A 1062 44.05 24.08 -21.94
CA VAL A 1062 44.06 22.67 -21.55
C VAL A 1062 44.56 21.83 -22.71
N THR A 1063 45.66 21.11 -22.51
CA THR A 1063 46.13 20.10 -23.47
C THR A 1063 45.52 18.75 -23.15
N THR A 1064 44.76 18.16 -24.07
CA THR A 1064 44.17 16.81 -23.95
C THR A 1064 45.25 15.77 -23.67
N ALA A 1065 44.88 14.68 -22.99
CA ALA A 1065 45.82 13.62 -22.68
C ALA A 1065 46.34 12.95 -23.97
N SER A 1066 47.51 12.31 -23.90
CA SER A 1066 47.99 11.45 -24.98
C SER A 1066 47.04 10.27 -25.18
N GLY A 1067 46.84 9.87 -26.45
CA GLY A 1067 45.94 8.78 -26.81
C GLY A 1067 46.43 7.41 -26.33
N ALA A 1068 46.10 7.08 -25.08
CA ALA A 1068 46.04 5.76 -24.44
C ALA A 1068 45.41 6.02 -23.04
N THR A 1069 44.45 5.27 -22.49
CA THR A 1069 44.26 3.81 -22.48
C THR A 1069 42.90 3.46 -21.85
N ALA A 1070 42.35 2.30 -22.22
CA ALA A 1070 41.69 1.27 -21.38
C ALA A 1070 40.58 1.63 -20.37
N VAL A 1071 39.46 0.90 -20.45
CA VAL A 1071 38.53 0.66 -19.34
C VAL A 1071 38.51 -0.85 -19.04
N PRO A 1072 38.73 -1.29 -17.79
CA PRO A 1072 38.52 -2.67 -17.37
C PRO A 1072 37.06 -2.92 -16.95
N GLY A 1073 36.43 -3.98 -17.48
CA GLY A 1073 35.24 -4.62 -16.90
C GLY A 1073 33.90 -3.89 -17.09
N VAL A 1074 32.92 -4.61 -17.69
CA VAL A 1074 31.54 -4.19 -18.03
C VAL A 1074 31.45 -2.92 -18.88
N VAL A 1075 31.31 -3.09 -20.19
CA VAL A 1075 30.99 -1.99 -21.12
C VAL A 1075 29.52 -2.04 -21.45
N THR A 1076 28.77 -0.99 -21.16
CA THR A 1076 27.38 -0.81 -21.58
C THR A 1076 27.29 0.42 -22.48
N THR A 1077 26.84 0.25 -23.73
CA THR A 1077 26.66 1.36 -24.67
C THR A 1077 25.32 1.29 -25.37
N GLY A 1078 24.73 2.46 -25.63
CA GLY A 1078 23.60 2.58 -26.54
C GLY A 1078 24.06 2.36 -27.99
N VAL A 1079 23.31 1.58 -28.76
CA VAL A 1079 23.68 1.25 -30.15
C VAL A 1079 22.93 2.12 -31.17
N GLY A 1080 21.61 2.20 -31.07
CA GLY A 1080 20.74 2.93 -32.00
C GLY A 1080 20.54 2.23 -33.34
N VAL A 1081 20.02 2.97 -34.33
CA VAL A 1081 19.70 2.46 -35.66
C VAL A 1081 20.98 2.21 -36.47
N ILE A 1082 21.08 1.01 -37.05
CA ILE A 1082 22.11 0.63 -38.03
C ILE A 1082 21.41 0.42 -39.37
N ALA A 1083 21.80 1.18 -40.39
CA ALA A 1083 21.23 1.04 -41.74
C ALA A 1083 21.60 -0.31 -42.35
N SER A 1084 20.74 -0.85 -43.23
CA SER A 1084 20.97 -2.15 -43.88
C SER A 1084 22.33 -2.19 -44.58
N GLY A 1085 23.13 -3.23 -44.32
CA GLY A 1085 24.49 -3.38 -44.86
C GLY A 1085 25.55 -2.50 -44.19
N ALA A 1086 25.16 -1.58 -43.31
CA ALA A 1086 26.10 -0.78 -42.53
C ALA A 1086 26.57 -1.53 -41.28
N SER A 1087 27.76 -1.15 -40.80
CA SER A 1087 28.35 -1.71 -39.59
C SER A 1087 28.62 -0.62 -38.56
N ARG A 1088 28.57 -0.99 -37.29
CA ARG A 1088 28.98 -0.14 -36.17
C ARG A 1088 29.89 -0.94 -35.25
N SER A 1089 31.01 -0.33 -34.85
CA SER A 1089 32.07 -1.01 -34.12
C SER A 1089 32.34 -0.38 -32.75
N TYR A 1090 32.73 -1.22 -31.80
CA TYR A 1090 33.03 -0.88 -30.40
C TYR A 1090 34.28 -1.60 -29.96
N ASP A 1091 35.18 -0.90 -29.27
CA ASP A 1091 36.38 -1.51 -28.73
C ASP A 1091 36.18 -2.00 -27.30
N LEU A 1092 36.54 -3.25 -27.06
CA LEU A 1092 36.58 -3.90 -25.75
C LEU A 1092 38.03 -4.19 -25.39
N SER A 1093 38.52 -3.57 -24.31
CA SER A 1093 39.88 -3.80 -23.81
C SER A 1093 39.87 -4.84 -22.70
N LEU A 1094 40.57 -5.95 -22.91
CA LEU A 1094 40.73 -7.00 -21.90
C LEU A 1094 42.11 -6.91 -21.26
N SER A 1095 42.17 -6.90 -19.93
CA SER A 1095 43.43 -6.89 -19.18
C SER A 1095 44.15 -8.25 -19.17
N ALA A 1096 43.45 -9.33 -19.48
CA ALA A 1096 43.96 -10.69 -19.59
C ALA A 1096 43.07 -11.49 -20.56
N THR A 1097 43.53 -12.68 -20.98
CA THR A 1097 42.69 -13.58 -21.78
C THR A 1097 41.47 -14.03 -20.97
N ARG A 1098 40.25 -13.83 -21.49
CA ARG A 1098 38.97 -14.11 -20.79
C ARG A 1098 37.91 -14.68 -21.74
N ASN A 1099 36.87 -15.28 -21.17
CA ASN A 1099 35.62 -15.49 -21.90
C ASN A 1099 34.79 -14.20 -21.81
N VAL A 1100 34.11 -13.86 -22.91
CA VAL A 1100 33.34 -12.62 -23.04
C VAL A 1100 31.92 -12.96 -23.49
N ARG A 1101 30.93 -12.48 -22.73
CA ARG A 1101 29.51 -12.50 -23.09
C ARG A 1101 29.08 -11.13 -23.57
N LEU A 1102 28.53 -11.05 -24.77
CA LEU A 1102 27.86 -9.87 -25.30
C LEU A 1102 26.34 -10.04 -25.16
N LEU A 1103 25.68 -9.13 -24.45
CA LEU A 1103 24.22 -9.03 -24.37
C LEU A 1103 23.76 -7.92 -25.33
N ILE A 1104 22.83 -8.26 -26.22
CA ILE A 1104 22.36 -7.33 -27.27
C ILE A 1104 20.84 -7.24 -27.21
N THR A 1105 20.31 -6.03 -26.99
CA THR A 1105 18.88 -5.77 -26.87
C THR A 1105 18.33 -5.15 -28.16
N ASN A 1106 17.20 -5.65 -28.65
CA ASN A 1106 16.49 -5.07 -29.78
C ASN A 1106 15.54 -3.95 -29.32
N ALA A 1107 15.73 -2.74 -29.82
CA ALA A 1107 14.88 -1.58 -29.58
C ALA A 1107 14.01 -1.22 -30.80
N SER A 1108 13.95 -2.08 -31.82
CA SER A 1108 12.99 -1.95 -32.92
C SER A 1108 11.63 -2.54 -32.53
N SER A 1109 10.58 -2.04 -33.19
CA SER A 1109 9.23 -2.62 -33.17
C SER A 1109 9.06 -3.74 -34.21
N ALA A 1110 10.12 -4.11 -34.93
CA ALA A 1110 10.07 -5.16 -35.94
C ALA A 1110 10.00 -6.54 -35.29
N SER A 1111 9.14 -7.42 -35.82
CA SER A 1111 8.96 -8.79 -35.30
C SER A 1111 10.22 -9.64 -35.37
N SER A 1112 11.17 -9.30 -36.25
CA SER A 1112 12.51 -9.90 -36.31
C SER A 1112 13.53 -8.93 -36.92
N SER A 1113 14.70 -8.79 -36.27
CA SER A 1113 15.84 -8.00 -36.74
C SER A 1113 17.05 -8.88 -36.95
N ALA A 1114 17.55 -8.98 -38.19
CA ALA A 1114 18.71 -9.81 -38.53
C ALA A 1114 20.01 -8.99 -38.58
N PHE A 1115 21.04 -9.41 -37.85
CA PHE A 1115 22.34 -8.74 -37.80
C PHE A 1115 23.47 -9.73 -37.49
N THR A 1116 24.70 -9.38 -37.85
CA THR A 1116 25.89 -10.19 -37.58
C THR A 1116 26.74 -9.52 -36.51
N VAL A 1117 27.17 -10.29 -35.51
CA VAL A 1117 28.18 -9.87 -34.53
C VAL A 1117 29.52 -10.45 -34.94
N THR A 1118 30.49 -9.59 -35.21
CA THR A 1118 31.88 -10.01 -35.45
C THR A 1118 32.74 -9.60 -34.27
N PHE A 1119 33.35 -10.58 -33.59
CA PHE A 1119 34.24 -10.35 -32.46
C PHE A 1119 35.34 -11.42 -32.40
N ASN A 1120 36.56 -11.02 -32.03
CA ASN A 1120 37.73 -11.91 -31.94
C ASN A 1120 37.96 -12.75 -33.22
N GLY A 1121 37.74 -12.17 -34.40
CA GLY A 1121 37.89 -12.86 -35.69
C GLY A 1121 36.79 -13.87 -36.03
N THR A 1122 35.74 -13.98 -35.20
CA THR A 1122 34.57 -14.85 -35.43
C THR A 1122 33.34 -14.01 -35.70
N SER A 1123 32.56 -14.37 -36.73
CA SER A 1123 31.30 -13.71 -37.09
C SER A 1123 30.11 -14.65 -36.80
N VAL A 1124 29.14 -14.18 -36.04
CA VAL A 1124 27.93 -14.91 -35.64
C VAL A 1124 26.70 -14.17 -36.17
N PRO A 1125 25.98 -14.73 -37.16
CA PRO A 1125 24.71 -14.16 -37.63
C PRO A 1125 23.59 -14.48 -36.63
N LEU A 1126 22.75 -13.49 -36.33
CA LEU A 1126 21.70 -13.55 -35.31
C LEU A 1126 20.40 -12.94 -35.83
N SER A 1127 19.30 -13.35 -35.20
CA SER A 1127 17.97 -12.76 -35.39
C SER A 1127 17.30 -12.58 -34.04
N ILE A 1128 16.73 -11.39 -33.79
CA ILE A 1128 16.16 -11.03 -32.48
C ILE A 1128 14.78 -10.39 -32.64
N GLY A 1129 13.81 -10.76 -31.79
CA GLY A 1129 12.46 -10.17 -31.77
C GLY A 1129 12.43 -8.80 -31.07
N ALA A 1130 11.35 -8.04 -31.26
CA ALA A 1130 11.17 -6.72 -30.62
C ALA A 1130 11.27 -6.82 -29.08
N GLY A 1131 12.06 -5.94 -28.46
CA GLY A 1131 12.23 -5.86 -26.99
C GLY A 1131 13.06 -6.98 -26.36
N GLN A 1132 13.46 -8.00 -27.12
CA GLN A 1132 14.25 -9.11 -26.59
C GLN A 1132 15.73 -8.75 -26.41
N THR A 1133 16.40 -9.47 -25.50
CA THR A 1133 17.86 -9.44 -25.31
C THR A 1133 18.44 -10.83 -25.48
N ILE A 1134 19.49 -10.97 -26.29
CA ILE A 1134 20.17 -12.26 -26.50
C ILE A 1134 21.64 -12.20 -26.05
N PRO A 1135 22.16 -13.27 -25.43
CA PRO A 1135 23.58 -13.41 -25.13
C PRO A 1135 24.34 -14.05 -26.31
N VAL A 1136 25.59 -13.63 -26.50
CA VAL A 1136 26.54 -14.20 -27.48
C VAL A 1136 27.90 -14.36 -26.80
N ASP A 1137 28.38 -15.60 -26.70
CA ASP A 1137 29.57 -15.94 -25.94
C ASP A 1137 30.79 -16.20 -26.84
N PHE A 1138 31.93 -15.62 -26.47
CA PHE A 1138 33.22 -15.79 -27.15
C PHE A 1138 34.26 -16.26 -26.14
N ALA A 1139 34.84 -17.44 -26.38
CA ALA A 1139 35.82 -18.05 -25.48
C ALA A 1139 37.26 -17.66 -25.84
N GLY A 1140 38.13 -17.60 -24.83
CA GLY A 1140 39.58 -17.46 -25.03
C GLY A 1140 40.00 -16.17 -25.73
N VAL A 1141 39.29 -15.07 -25.50
CA VAL A 1141 39.58 -13.78 -26.14
C VAL A 1141 40.84 -13.21 -25.51
N GLY A 1142 41.92 -13.13 -26.31
CA GLY A 1142 43.24 -12.70 -25.82
C GLY A 1142 43.25 -11.28 -25.25
N ALA A 1143 44.18 -11.02 -24.32
CA ALA A 1143 44.41 -9.69 -23.74
C ALA A 1143 44.67 -8.61 -24.81
N GLY A 1144 44.39 -7.36 -24.46
CA GLY A 1144 44.49 -6.19 -25.34
C GLY A 1144 43.13 -5.74 -25.87
N THR A 1145 43.15 -4.70 -26.71
CA THR A 1145 41.95 -4.12 -27.31
C THR A 1145 41.44 -5.00 -28.46
N LYS A 1146 40.16 -5.33 -28.42
CA LYS A 1146 39.44 -6.14 -29.41
C LYS A 1146 38.22 -5.38 -29.90
N THR A 1147 37.95 -5.42 -31.19
CA THR A 1147 36.82 -4.69 -31.77
C THR A 1147 35.62 -5.62 -31.97
N VAL A 1148 34.49 -5.29 -31.34
CA VAL A 1148 33.16 -5.85 -31.60
C VAL A 1148 32.54 -5.07 -32.75
N THR A 1149 32.08 -5.73 -33.82
CA THR A 1149 31.40 -5.09 -34.94
C THR A 1149 30.00 -5.68 -35.12
N LEU A 1150 28.98 -4.82 -35.16
CA LEU A 1150 27.59 -5.17 -35.42
C LEU A 1150 27.23 -4.74 -36.85
N THR A 1151 26.85 -5.68 -37.70
CA THR A 1151 26.47 -5.42 -39.10
C THR A 1151 24.99 -5.72 -39.28
N ALA A 1152 24.19 -4.75 -39.71
CA ALA A 1152 22.77 -4.98 -39.97
C ALA A 1152 22.59 -5.75 -41.29
N ASN A 1153 21.93 -6.91 -41.23
CA ASN A 1153 21.68 -7.76 -42.40
C ASN A 1153 20.31 -7.51 -43.03
N SER A 1154 19.45 -6.71 -42.38
CA SER A 1154 18.13 -6.30 -42.87
C SER A 1154 17.89 -4.80 -42.64
N ALA A 1155 16.91 -4.23 -43.35
CA ALA A 1155 16.48 -2.85 -43.12
C ALA A 1155 15.78 -2.70 -41.76
N GLY A 1156 16.09 -1.64 -41.01
CA GLY A 1156 15.38 -1.28 -39.77
C GLY A 1156 15.93 -1.87 -38.46
N VAL A 1157 17.16 -2.38 -38.43
CA VAL A 1157 17.78 -2.88 -37.19
C VAL A 1157 18.08 -1.70 -36.24
N ASN A 1158 17.26 -1.56 -35.20
CA ASN A 1158 17.50 -0.62 -34.10
C ASN A 1158 17.86 -1.39 -32.83
N LEU A 1159 19.12 -1.35 -32.42
CA LEU A 1159 19.57 -2.05 -31.23
C LEU A 1159 19.61 -1.06 -30.06
N GLY A 1160 18.99 -1.41 -28.94
CA GLY A 1160 18.91 -0.54 -27.79
C GLY A 1160 20.24 -0.47 -27.05
N LYS A 1161 20.81 -1.63 -26.75
CA LYS A 1161 21.91 -1.77 -25.79
C LYS A 1161 22.86 -2.88 -26.23
N LEU A 1162 24.15 -2.63 -26.11
CA LEU A 1162 25.21 -3.64 -26.17
C LEU A 1162 25.94 -3.65 -24.83
N GLU A 1163 25.97 -4.79 -24.17
CA GLU A 1163 26.71 -4.99 -22.92
C GLU A 1163 27.75 -6.10 -23.06
N ALA A 1164 28.97 -5.85 -22.62
CA ALA A 1164 30.02 -6.86 -22.60
C ALA A 1164 30.38 -7.20 -21.15
N THR A 1165 30.22 -8.47 -20.77
CA THR A 1165 30.63 -8.98 -19.46
C THR A 1165 31.69 -10.06 -19.63
N THR A 1166 32.64 -10.13 -18.71
CA THR A 1166 33.66 -11.20 -18.67
C THR A 1166 33.32 -12.18 -17.57
N TYR A 1167 33.51 -13.47 -17.79
CA TYR A 1167 33.28 -14.52 -16.80
C TYR A 1167 34.36 -15.61 -16.86
#